data_AF-A0A523EFW2-F1
#
_entry.id   AF-A0A523EFW2-F1
#
_cell.length_a   1.000
_cell.length_b   1.000
_cell.length_c   1.000
_cell.angle_alpha   90.00
_cell.angle_beta   90.00
_cell.angle_gamma   90.00
#
_symmetry.space_group_name_H-M   'P 1'
#
loop_
_entity.id
_entity.type
_entity.pdbx_description
1 polymer ?
#
loop_
_entity_poly.entity_id
_entity_poly.type
_entity_poly.pdbx_seq_one_letter_code
_entity_poly.pdbx_strand_id
1 'polypeptide(L)'
;MRALLAILALTLAQEPPRSRRDLLIVHPDRGAPVELESWPRWPQWPQWNVTRIAASKVTREELARGSVALVGTSASNRWIRELAPKEFAEWYDRPGYLVQISQRNPFNSAYRLTIVTGETDGPIPRRRADVHIRRNGYTTLLGFRRENGSFEIRPFERTTHPQLVTDSFRFFVHGFEVEDDALRRFTRPGPQVPRMDVHVYPSLEEKGLVTDNTRSAHMDAGSYHIVLGVDEKPARLLAETGDGPLLLKRGRAALVAYDRAELDRLDEVARRVMSLSTPPSLVELLDDARFEATSPFVTEAVAASFARFAGNREPDVEKLSGAWAQALAEKKPRTHAFAPLTGFQHGFTYAHQGYQIHNGYLSERSDASLGKLQQLGIDAIAVVPYTFMRAPTEIVPLEVPRRAGSETDEDIAHVIRRARERGMNVLLKPQIWVRRNWPGEIEGTTPADEDRLFREYGEWIRHYALMAEELEVPLFAIGTELSKLTHGHRDRWQTLIGDIRRLYSGKLVYAANWGKEVQQVDFWDLLDYIGVDFYYPLSLDEQPTDEELMKGFEAALNQVRALHERHRKPVILTEIGYASTKSPWKTPHASDKERKHAPEDQARAYEIAFRCLADETDWIHGMYWWKWPTDLRRGGDGHRGFTPNGKAAEDVLRRWYGRRLQ
;
A
#
# COMPACT_ATOMS: atom_id res chain seq x y z
N MET A 1 -18.20 -19.80 -28.45
CA MET A 1 -19.63 -19.42 -28.30
C MET A 1 -20.42 -20.14 -27.19
N ARG A 2 -20.66 -21.47 -27.24
CA ARG A 2 -21.55 -22.19 -26.26
C ARG A 2 -21.10 -22.06 -24.79
N ALA A 3 -19.80 -22.16 -24.51
CA ALA A 3 -19.25 -21.96 -23.16
C ALA A 3 -19.42 -20.52 -22.64
N LEU A 4 -19.35 -19.54 -23.55
CA LEU A 4 -19.42 -18.12 -23.24
C LEU A 4 -20.83 -17.69 -22.81
N LEU A 5 -21.85 -18.34 -23.38
CA LEU A 5 -23.25 -18.18 -23.00
C LEU A 5 -23.62 -18.98 -21.74
N ALA A 6 -22.91 -20.06 -21.44
CA ALA A 6 -23.01 -20.76 -20.16
C ALA A 6 -22.49 -19.89 -19.00
N ILE A 7 -21.35 -19.21 -19.20
CA ILE A 7 -20.83 -18.21 -18.26
C ILE A 7 -21.82 -17.06 -18.11
N LEU A 8 -22.38 -16.58 -19.22
CA LEU A 8 -23.38 -15.50 -19.20
C LEU A 8 -24.60 -15.84 -18.35
N ALA A 9 -25.11 -17.06 -18.48
CA ALA A 9 -26.28 -17.49 -17.73
C ALA A 9 -25.99 -17.72 -16.25
N LEU A 10 -24.78 -18.14 -15.88
CA LEU A 10 -24.34 -18.17 -14.48
C LEU A 10 -24.35 -16.77 -13.86
N THR A 11 -23.86 -15.77 -14.61
CA THR A 11 -23.90 -14.36 -14.19
C THR A 11 -25.33 -13.82 -14.07
N LEU A 12 -26.21 -14.18 -15.00
CA LEU A 12 -27.61 -13.74 -15.02
C LEU A 12 -28.53 -14.52 -14.05
N ALA A 13 -28.12 -15.70 -13.58
CA ALA A 13 -28.87 -16.53 -12.65
C ALA A 13 -28.82 -16.03 -11.20
N GLN A 14 -27.91 -15.11 -10.86
CA GLN A 14 -27.76 -14.57 -9.50
C GLN A 14 -28.78 -13.48 -9.11
N GLU A 15 -29.71 -13.12 -10.00
CA GLU A 15 -30.79 -12.16 -9.71
C GLU A 15 -32.06 -12.82 -9.16
N PRO A 16 -32.82 -12.17 -8.24
CA PRO A 16 -34.08 -12.69 -7.74
C PRO A 16 -35.19 -12.80 -8.82
N PRO A 17 -36.12 -13.77 -8.72
CA PRO A 17 -37.06 -14.12 -9.78
C PRO A 17 -38.35 -13.31 -9.67
N ARG A 18 -38.50 -12.20 -10.41
CA ARG A 18 -39.79 -11.47 -10.43
C ARG A 18 -40.35 -11.06 -11.80
N SER A 19 -39.79 -11.50 -12.93
CA SER A 19 -40.46 -11.35 -14.24
C SER A 19 -39.94 -12.33 -15.29
N ARG A 20 -40.74 -12.55 -16.35
CA ARG A 20 -40.32 -13.23 -17.59
C ARG A 20 -39.02 -12.62 -18.09
N ARG A 21 -37.99 -13.45 -18.28
CA ARG A 21 -36.67 -13.01 -18.75
C ARG A 21 -36.59 -13.22 -20.26
N ASP A 22 -36.68 -12.14 -21.03
CA ASP A 22 -36.53 -12.19 -22.48
C ASP A 22 -35.08 -11.83 -22.86
N LEU A 23 -34.42 -12.72 -23.61
CA LEU A 23 -33.09 -12.47 -24.18
C LEU A 23 -33.22 -12.35 -25.70
N LEU A 24 -32.92 -11.16 -26.23
CA LEU A 24 -32.88 -10.93 -27.67
C LEU A 24 -31.45 -11.16 -28.20
N ILE A 25 -31.29 -12.11 -29.12
CA ILE A 25 -30.02 -12.34 -29.82
C ILE A 25 -30.12 -11.75 -31.22
N VAL A 26 -29.32 -10.73 -31.48
CA VAL A 26 -29.26 -10.02 -32.75
C VAL A 26 -28.01 -10.44 -33.50
N HIS A 27 -28.17 -11.01 -34.70
CA HIS A 27 -27.05 -11.52 -35.51
C HIS A 27 -26.93 -10.77 -36.85
N PRO A 28 -25.80 -10.90 -37.56
CA PRO A 28 -25.55 -10.24 -38.84
C PRO A 28 -26.62 -10.50 -39.89
N ASP A 29 -26.81 -9.54 -40.80
CA ASP A 29 -27.58 -9.76 -42.02
C ASP A 29 -26.74 -10.59 -42.98
N ARG A 30 -27.23 -11.77 -43.37
CA ARG A 30 -26.43 -12.79 -44.05
C ARG A 30 -25.72 -12.26 -45.30
N GLY A 31 -24.38 -12.21 -45.24
CA GLY A 31 -23.43 -12.09 -46.35
C GLY A 31 -22.09 -12.81 -46.10
N ALA A 32 -21.84 -13.26 -44.87
CA ALA A 32 -20.77 -14.20 -44.51
C ALA A 32 -21.40 -15.39 -43.75
N PRO A 33 -20.92 -16.64 -43.93
CA PRO A 33 -21.56 -17.81 -43.36
C PRO A 33 -21.24 -17.90 -41.86
N VAL A 34 -22.24 -17.62 -41.02
CA VAL A 34 -22.28 -18.20 -39.67
C VAL A 34 -23.40 -19.21 -39.69
N GLU A 35 -23.06 -20.47 -39.97
CA GLU A 35 -23.97 -21.58 -39.69
C GLU A 35 -24.16 -21.67 -38.16
N LEU A 36 -25.14 -20.94 -37.64
CA LEU A 36 -25.67 -21.11 -36.28
C LEU A 36 -26.68 -22.27 -36.24
N GLU A 37 -26.48 -23.30 -37.05
CA GLU A 37 -27.44 -24.41 -37.13
C GLU A 37 -27.25 -25.39 -35.97
N SER A 38 -28.37 -25.68 -35.31
CA SER A 38 -28.55 -26.52 -34.13
C SER A 38 -27.99 -25.97 -32.80
N TRP A 39 -28.57 -24.88 -32.31
CA TRP A 39 -28.61 -24.70 -30.86
C TRP A 39 -29.81 -25.46 -30.31
N PRO A 40 -29.63 -26.48 -29.46
CA PRO A 40 -30.74 -27.13 -28.78
C PRO A 40 -31.51 -26.07 -27.97
N ARG A 41 -32.82 -26.27 -27.76
CA ARG A 41 -33.51 -25.58 -26.65
C ARG A 41 -32.73 -25.95 -25.40
N TRP A 42 -32.25 -24.97 -24.64
CA TRP A 42 -31.40 -25.21 -23.47
C TRP A 42 -32.32 -25.77 -22.36
N PRO A 43 -32.35 -27.08 -22.11
CA PRO A 43 -33.35 -27.68 -21.22
C PRO A 43 -33.15 -27.22 -19.77
N GLN A 44 -31.93 -26.78 -19.45
CA GLN A 44 -31.54 -26.26 -18.15
C GLN A 44 -32.18 -24.90 -17.76
N TRP A 45 -32.78 -24.12 -18.68
CA TRP A 45 -33.30 -22.77 -18.37
C TRP A 45 -34.71 -22.50 -18.91
N PRO A 46 -35.74 -23.19 -18.39
CA PRO A 46 -37.14 -23.03 -18.83
C PRO A 46 -37.72 -21.62 -18.57
N GLN A 47 -37.08 -20.79 -17.74
CA GLN A 47 -37.57 -19.46 -17.36
C GLN A 47 -37.19 -18.31 -18.32
N TRP A 48 -36.40 -18.56 -19.37
CA TRP A 48 -36.00 -17.53 -20.35
C TRP A 48 -36.67 -17.72 -21.72
N ASN A 49 -37.28 -16.67 -22.26
CA ASN A 49 -37.65 -16.65 -23.68
C ASN A 49 -36.48 -16.09 -24.48
N VAL A 50 -35.87 -16.91 -25.34
CA VAL A 50 -34.76 -16.48 -26.19
C VAL A 50 -35.28 -16.27 -27.61
N THR A 51 -35.28 -15.01 -28.06
CA THR A 51 -35.70 -14.62 -29.42
C THR A 51 -34.47 -14.32 -30.26
N ARG A 52 -34.38 -14.90 -31.46
CA ARG A 52 -33.27 -14.67 -32.39
C ARG A 52 -33.76 -13.89 -33.59
N ILE A 53 -33.03 -12.85 -33.98
CA ILE A 53 -33.46 -11.93 -35.03
C ILE A 53 -32.26 -11.39 -35.82
N ALA A 54 -32.45 -11.13 -37.11
CA ALA A 54 -31.42 -10.53 -37.96
C ALA A 54 -31.29 -9.03 -37.68
N ALA A 55 -30.07 -8.49 -37.76
CA ALA A 55 -29.78 -7.09 -37.43
C ALA A 55 -30.68 -6.12 -38.21
N SER A 56 -30.93 -6.38 -39.50
CA SER A 56 -31.85 -5.63 -40.37
C SER A 56 -33.28 -5.58 -39.86
N LYS A 57 -33.72 -6.61 -39.15
CA LYS A 57 -35.10 -6.79 -38.69
C LYS A 57 -35.35 -6.26 -37.27
N VAL A 58 -34.30 -5.90 -36.54
CA VAL A 58 -34.41 -5.35 -35.18
C VAL A 58 -34.70 -3.85 -35.21
N THR A 59 -35.57 -3.40 -34.31
CA THR A 59 -35.88 -1.99 -34.03
C THR A 59 -35.20 -1.49 -32.74
N ARG A 60 -35.03 -0.16 -32.60
CA ARG A 60 -34.49 0.45 -31.38
C ARG A 60 -35.36 0.20 -30.15
N GLU A 61 -36.67 0.12 -30.33
CA GLU A 61 -37.60 -0.17 -29.24
C GLU A 61 -37.43 -1.60 -28.70
N GLU A 62 -37.19 -2.58 -29.57
CA GLU A 62 -36.90 -3.97 -29.15
C GLU A 62 -35.58 -4.05 -28.37
N LEU A 63 -34.56 -3.28 -28.78
CA LEU A 63 -33.29 -3.14 -28.04
C LEU A 63 -33.44 -2.42 -26.70
N ALA A 64 -34.52 -1.66 -26.50
CA ALA A 64 -34.78 -0.92 -25.27
C ALA A 64 -35.52 -1.75 -24.20
N ARG A 65 -36.18 -2.84 -24.60
CA ARG A 65 -37.14 -3.60 -23.78
C ARG A 65 -36.54 -4.70 -22.89
N GLY A 66 -35.23 -4.97 -22.94
CA GLY A 66 -34.64 -6.01 -22.10
C GLY A 66 -33.13 -6.25 -22.31
N SER A 67 -32.65 -7.41 -21.86
CA SER A 67 -31.26 -7.86 -22.07
C SER A 67 -31.04 -8.28 -23.53
N VAL A 68 -29.99 -7.75 -24.15
CA VAL A 68 -29.68 -7.99 -25.57
C VAL A 68 -28.26 -8.52 -25.72
N ALA A 69 -28.10 -9.56 -26.55
CA ALA A 69 -26.82 -10.01 -27.06
C ALA A 69 -26.72 -9.71 -28.56
N LEU A 70 -25.78 -8.86 -28.94
CA LEU A 70 -25.42 -8.55 -30.32
C LEU A 70 -24.25 -9.44 -30.73
N VAL A 71 -24.39 -10.18 -31.83
CA VAL A 71 -23.41 -11.14 -32.32
C VAL A 71 -22.90 -10.69 -33.68
N GLY A 72 -21.59 -10.77 -33.92
CA GLY A 72 -20.91 -10.32 -35.13
C GLY A 72 -19.91 -9.20 -34.85
N THR A 73 -19.21 -8.75 -35.89
CA THR A 73 -18.31 -7.58 -35.84
C THR A 73 -19.08 -6.28 -36.12
N SER A 74 -18.49 -5.11 -35.87
CA SER A 74 -19.05 -3.81 -36.32
C SER A 74 -19.22 -3.72 -37.84
N ALA A 75 -18.42 -4.47 -38.61
CA ALA A 75 -18.59 -4.64 -40.04
C ALA A 75 -19.82 -5.49 -40.41
N SER A 76 -20.11 -6.56 -39.66
CA SER A 76 -21.19 -7.52 -39.99
C SER A 76 -22.50 -7.28 -39.23
N ASN A 77 -22.51 -6.50 -38.15
CA ASN A 77 -23.70 -6.19 -37.38
C ASN A 77 -23.86 -4.67 -37.17
N ARG A 78 -24.86 -4.09 -37.82
CA ARG A 78 -25.11 -2.63 -37.79
C ARG A 78 -25.33 -2.08 -36.38
N TRP A 79 -25.95 -2.85 -35.48
CA TRP A 79 -26.29 -2.38 -34.14
C TRP A 79 -25.08 -2.27 -33.23
N ILE A 80 -24.05 -3.09 -33.47
CA ILE A 80 -22.76 -2.98 -32.78
C ILE A 80 -22.11 -1.64 -33.13
N ARG A 81 -22.12 -1.27 -34.42
CA ARG A 81 -21.60 0.02 -34.89
C ARG A 81 -22.36 1.23 -34.32
N GLU A 82 -23.68 1.13 -34.19
CA GLU A 82 -24.51 2.24 -33.68
C GLU A 82 -24.43 2.44 -32.16
N LEU A 83 -24.18 1.37 -31.39
CA LEU A 83 -24.18 1.42 -29.93
C LEU A 83 -22.78 1.50 -29.31
N ALA A 84 -21.73 1.11 -30.03
CA ALA A 84 -20.35 1.21 -29.55
C ALA A 84 -19.75 2.60 -29.83
N PRO A 85 -18.90 3.16 -28.94
CA PRO A 85 -18.17 4.39 -29.23
C PRO A 85 -17.32 4.23 -30.50
N LYS A 86 -17.11 5.31 -31.24
CA LYS A 86 -16.46 5.28 -32.57
C LYS A 86 -15.06 4.65 -32.52
N GLU A 87 -14.31 4.88 -31.44
CA GLU A 87 -12.98 4.30 -31.22
C GLU A 87 -13.00 2.77 -31.02
N PHE A 88 -14.13 2.19 -30.59
CA PHE A 88 -14.28 0.74 -30.44
C PHE A 88 -14.57 0.06 -31.79
N ALA A 89 -15.34 0.69 -32.69
CA ALA A 89 -15.69 0.08 -33.98
C ALA A 89 -14.44 -0.25 -34.84
N GLU A 90 -13.41 0.58 -34.78
CA GLU A 90 -12.19 0.41 -35.59
C GLU A 90 -11.29 -0.74 -35.11
N TRP A 91 -11.29 -1.05 -33.80
CA TRP A 91 -10.40 -2.06 -33.21
C TRP A 91 -10.88 -3.51 -33.44
N TYR A 92 -12.19 -3.69 -33.69
CA TYR A 92 -12.86 -4.98 -33.71
C TYR A 92 -13.35 -5.41 -35.11
N ASP A 93 -12.89 -4.75 -36.17
CA ASP A 93 -13.16 -5.11 -37.58
C ASP A 93 -12.27 -6.26 -38.11
N ARG A 94 -11.55 -6.97 -37.22
CA ARG A 94 -10.74 -8.16 -37.56
C ARG A 94 -11.62 -9.43 -37.70
N PRO A 95 -11.19 -10.44 -38.47
CA PRO A 95 -11.96 -11.66 -38.65
C PRO A 95 -12.04 -12.47 -37.33
N GLY A 96 -13.22 -12.44 -36.71
CA GLY A 96 -13.56 -13.19 -35.50
C GLY A 96 -14.98 -12.87 -35.04
N TYR A 97 -15.66 -13.81 -34.37
CA TYR A 97 -17.00 -13.53 -33.83
C TYR A 97 -16.89 -12.69 -32.57
N LEU A 98 -17.63 -11.58 -32.50
CA LEU A 98 -17.76 -10.74 -31.31
C LEU A 98 -19.19 -10.84 -30.76
N VAL A 99 -19.30 -10.86 -29.44
CA VAL A 99 -20.55 -10.88 -28.68
C VAL A 99 -20.51 -9.65 -27.78
N GLN A 100 -21.35 -8.67 -28.09
CA GLN A 100 -21.60 -7.51 -27.26
C GLN A 100 -22.93 -7.67 -26.54
N ILE A 101 -22.90 -7.56 -25.22
CA ILE A 101 -24.06 -7.81 -24.36
C ILE A 101 -24.37 -6.51 -23.66
N SER A 102 -25.56 -5.98 -23.90
CA SER A 102 -26.02 -4.73 -23.32
C SER A 102 -27.23 -5.05 -22.44
N GLN A 103 -27.09 -4.84 -21.14
CA GLN A 103 -28.18 -4.96 -20.17
C GLN A 103 -28.34 -3.68 -19.35
N ARG A 104 -29.51 -3.48 -18.74
CA ARG A 104 -29.66 -2.45 -17.70
C ARG A 104 -28.75 -2.80 -16.53
N ASN A 105 -27.98 -1.83 -16.04
CA ASN A 105 -27.12 -2.07 -14.89
C ASN A 105 -28.01 -2.30 -13.64
N PRO A 106 -27.90 -3.46 -12.98
CA PRO A 106 -28.75 -3.82 -11.85
C PRO A 106 -28.50 -2.95 -10.61
N PHE A 107 -27.34 -2.30 -10.53
CA PHE A 107 -26.97 -1.42 -9.43
C PHE A 107 -27.27 0.06 -9.73
N ASN A 108 -27.52 0.41 -11.00
CA ASN A 108 -27.90 1.76 -11.39
C ASN A 108 -28.58 1.77 -12.76
N SER A 109 -29.91 1.86 -12.78
CA SER A 109 -30.72 1.82 -14.00
C SER A 109 -30.48 2.97 -14.98
N ALA A 110 -29.77 4.05 -14.56
CA ALA A 110 -29.35 5.14 -15.44
C ALA A 110 -28.18 4.74 -16.37
N TYR A 111 -27.51 3.62 -16.11
CA TYR A 111 -26.39 3.12 -16.91
C TYR A 111 -26.70 1.75 -17.52
N ARG A 112 -26.09 1.45 -18.67
CA ARG A 112 -26.09 0.11 -19.27
C ARG A 112 -24.78 -0.60 -18.96
N LEU A 113 -24.85 -1.85 -18.51
CA LEU A 113 -23.69 -2.72 -18.45
C LEU A 113 -23.46 -3.29 -19.85
N THR A 114 -22.28 -3.02 -20.42
CA THR A 114 -21.89 -3.55 -21.73
C THR A 114 -20.69 -4.48 -21.58
N ILE A 115 -20.87 -5.75 -21.92
CA ILE A 115 -19.82 -6.77 -21.92
C ILE A 115 -19.49 -7.07 -23.39
N VAL A 116 -18.22 -7.02 -23.77
CA VAL A 116 -17.77 -7.29 -25.16
C VAL A 116 -16.76 -8.44 -25.12
N THR A 117 -16.98 -9.47 -25.92
CA THR A 117 -16.12 -10.68 -25.97
C THR A 117 -15.94 -11.14 -27.41
N GLY A 118 -14.81 -11.72 -27.81
CA GLY A 118 -14.64 -12.28 -29.15
C GLY A 118 -13.81 -13.57 -29.20
N GLU A 119 -13.70 -14.19 -30.39
CA GLU A 119 -12.92 -15.42 -30.63
C GLU A 119 -11.42 -15.19 -30.94
N THR A 120 -10.96 -13.94 -30.90
CA THR A 120 -9.52 -13.57 -30.91
C THR A 120 -9.23 -12.58 -29.77
N ASP A 121 -7.97 -12.52 -29.35
CA ASP A 121 -7.51 -11.69 -28.22
C ASP A 121 -7.77 -10.18 -28.45
N GLY A 122 -8.66 -9.56 -27.65
CA GLY A 122 -8.87 -8.10 -27.58
C GLY A 122 -9.93 -7.66 -26.52
N PRO A 123 -9.70 -6.63 -25.65
CA PRO A 123 -10.38 -6.48 -24.34
C PRO A 123 -11.31 -5.26 -24.01
N ILE A 124 -12.02 -5.50 -22.89
CA ILE A 124 -12.89 -4.83 -21.87
C ILE A 124 -12.61 -3.33 -21.45
N PRO A 125 -13.60 -2.57 -20.88
CA PRO A 125 -13.75 -1.09 -20.98
C PRO A 125 -13.19 -0.16 -19.85
N ARG A 126 -13.40 1.15 -20.07
CA ARG A 126 -12.87 2.39 -19.42
C ARG A 126 -13.31 2.65 -17.95
N ARG A 127 -12.36 2.57 -17.00
CA ARG A 127 -12.23 3.41 -15.78
C ARG A 127 -10.74 3.59 -15.43
N ARG A 128 -10.38 4.48 -14.49
CA ARG A 128 -9.04 4.54 -13.87
C ARG A 128 -8.81 3.19 -13.15
N ALA A 129 -8.23 2.21 -13.84
CA ALA A 129 -7.82 0.94 -13.27
C ALA A 129 -6.74 0.33 -14.17
N ASP A 130 -5.84 -0.43 -13.56
CA ASP A 130 -4.94 -1.33 -14.25
C ASP A 130 -5.78 -2.43 -14.94
N VAL A 131 -5.48 -2.73 -16.22
CA VAL A 131 -6.18 -3.75 -17.00
C VAL A 131 -5.40 -5.04 -16.93
N HIS A 132 -5.94 -6.04 -16.23
CA HIS A 132 -5.37 -7.38 -16.13
C HIS A 132 -6.21 -8.35 -16.95
N ILE A 133 -5.62 -9.01 -17.94
CA ILE A 133 -6.29 -10.10 -18.66
C ILE A 133 -5.76 -11.43 -18.14
N ARG A 134 -6.63 -12.25 -17.55
CA ARG A 134 -6.29 -13.58 -17.04
C ARG A 134 -6.79 -14.70 -17.96
N ARG A 135 -5.94 -15.69 -18.24
CA ARG A 135 -6.24 -16.93 -18.99
C ARG A 135 -5.83 -18.13 -18.13
N ASN A 136 -6.77 -19.03 -17.83
CA ASN A 136 -6.52 -20.22 -17.00
C ASN A 136 -5.87 -19.90 -15.63
N GLY A 137 -6.20 -18.75 -15.02
CA GLY A 137 -5.58 -18.29 -13.77
C GLY A 137 -4.35 -17.40 -13.95
N TYR A 138 -3.77 -17.31 -15.15
CA TYR A 138 -2.53 -16.56 -15.42
C TYR A 138 -2.78 -15.24 -16.14
N THR A 139 -2.17 -14.15 -15.67
CA THR A 139 -2.25 -12.87 -16.38
C THR A 139 -1.36 -12.91 -17.63
N THR A 140 -1.97 -12.70 -18.80
CA THR A 140 -1.28 -12.75 -20.10
C THR A 140 -0.98 -11.35 -20.64
N LEU A 141 -1.70 -10.33 -20.15
CA LEU A 141 -1.57 -8.95 -20.63
C LEU A 141 -1.82 -7.97 -19.49
N LEU A 142 -0.89 -7.01 -19.37
CA LEU A 142 -1.00 -5.86 -18.49
C LEU A 142 -1.19 -4.60 -19.34
N GLY A 143 -2.29 -3.88 -19.11
CA GLY A 143 -2.56 -2.61 -19.76
C GLY A 143 -2.65 -1.49 -18.73
N PHE A 144 -1.94 -0.38 -18.94
CA PHE A 144 -2.09 0.81 -18.10
C PHE A 144 -2.35 2.06 -18.93
N ARG A 145 -3.17 2.94 -18.35
CA ARG A 145 -3.51 4.23 -18.97
C ARG A 145 -2.41 5.25 -18.65
N ARG A 146 -1.79 5.80 -19.69
CA ARG A 146 -0.89 6.95 -19.61
C ARG A 146 -1.71 8.24 -19.40
N GLU A 147 -1.07 9.27 -18.85
CA GLU A 147 -1.73 10.54 -18.52
C GLU A 147 -2.28 11.27 -19.74
N ASN A 148 -1.61 11.14 -20.90
CA ASN A 148 -2.09 11.63 -22.18
C ASN A 148 -3.29 10.85 -22.75
N GLY A 149 -3.83 9.89 -21.99
CA GLY A 149 -4.96 9.06 -22.38
C GLY A 149 -4.61 7.87 -23.25
N SER A 150 -3.36 7.71 -23.69
CA SER A 150 -2.91 6.53 -24.41
C SER A 150 -2.80 5.30 -23.50
N PHE A 151 -2.82 4.12 -24.08
CA PHE A 151 -2.64 2.86 -23.36
C PHE A 151 -1.25 2.30 -23.67
N GLU A 152 -0.54 1.87 -22.64
CA GLU A 152 0.62 1.00 -22.79
C GLU A 152 0.17 -0.42 -22.47
N ILE A 153 0.41 -1.32 -23.40
CA ILE A 153 0.16 -2.75 -23.24
C ILE A 153 1.53 -3.41 -23.14
N ARG A 154 1.79 -4.07 -22.02
CA ARG A 154 2.93 -4.95 -21.84
C ARG A 154 2.43 -6.39 -21.98
N PRO A 155 2.90 -7.15 -22.99
CA PRO A 155 2.67 -8.59 -23.00
C PRO A 155 3.35 -9.16 -21.76
N PHE A 156 2.57 -9.84 -20.90
CA PHE A 156 3.10 -10.47 -19.69
C PHE A 156 3.49 -11.95 -19.95
N GLU A 157 3.34 -12.44 -21.17
CA GLU A 157 3.72 -13.80 -21.51
C GLU A 157 5.23 -13.96 -21.71
N ARG A 158 5.92 -14.36 -20.65
CA ARG A 158 7.17 -15.13 -20.73
C ARG A 158 7.12 -16.31 -19.76
N THR A 159 6.34 -17.35 -20.10
CA THR A 159 6.74 -18.77 -20.05
C THR A 159 5.54 -19.66 -20.35
N THR A 160 5.61 -20.42 -21.44
CA THR A 160 4.66 -21.49 -21.76
C THR A 160 5.15 -22.86 -21.28
N HIS A 161 6.37 -22.93 -20.73
CA HIS A 161 7.04 -24.15 -20.30
C HIS A 161 7.70 -23.96 -18.93
N PRO A 162 7.70 -24.99 -18.08
CA PRO A 162 8.45 -24.96 -16.83
C PRO A 162 9.96 -24.93 -17.12
N GLN A 163 10.70 -24.07 -16.44
CA GLN A 163 12.17 -24.04 -16.51
C GLN A 163 12.78 -25.19 -15.71
N LEU A 164 12.20 -25.52 -14.55
CA LEU A 164 12.64 -26.61 -13.69
C LEU A 164 11.46 -27.48 -13.26
N VAL A 165 11.63 -28.80 -13.35
CA VAL A 165 10.67 -29.78 -12.83
C VAL A 165 11.37 -30.66 -11.82
N THR A 166 10.80 -30.72 -10.62
CA THR A 166 11.20 -31.61 -9.52
C THR A 166 10.05 -32.57 -9.20
N ASP A 167 10.26 -33.49 -8.26
CA ASP A 167 9.21 -34.42 -7.81
C ASP A 167 7.96 -33.70 -7.26
N SER A 168 8.18 -32.57 -6.56
CA SER A 168 7.11 -31.80 -5.90
C SER A 168 6.77 -30.49 -6.60
N PHE A 169 7.55 -29.99 -7.56
CA PHE A 169 7.34 -28.63 -8.10
C PHE A 169 7.61 -28.51 -9.60
N ARG A 170 6.82 -27.68 -10.29
CA ARG A 170 7.11 -27.17 -11.65
C ARG A 170 7.28 -25.66 -11.57
N PHE A 171 8.47 -25.17 -11.89
CA PHE A 171 8.79 -23.75 -11.82
C PHE A 171 8.59 -23.06 -13.17
N PHE A 172 7.79 -21.99 -13.18
CA PHE A 172 7.56 -21.09 -14.31
C PHE A 172 8.16 -19.73 -13.97
N VAL A 173 9.14 -19.27 -14.74
CA VAL A 173 9.85 -18.01 -14.49
C VAL A 173 9.37 -16.94 -15.46
N HIS A 174 8.94 -15.79 -14.94
CA HIS A 174 8.29 -14.72 -15.72
C HIS A 174 9.22 -13.54 -15.92
N GLY A 175 9.60 -13.23 -17.17
CA GLY A 175 10.25 -11.96 -17.49
C GLY A 175 11.79 -11.93 -17.39
N PHE A 176 12.42 -12.96 -16.82
CA PHE A 176 13.89 -13.03 -16.64
C PHE A 176 14.40 -14.47 -16.68
N GLU A 177 15.73 -14.62 -16.77
CA GLU A 177 16.40 -15.91 -16.66
C GLU A 177 16.91 -16.11 -15.23
N VAL A 178 16.82 -17.35 -14.75
CA VAL A 178 17.23 -17.75 -13.40
C VAL A 178 17.98 -19.06 -13.53
N GLU A 179 19.12 -19.17 -12.85
CA GLU A 179 19.84 -20.44 -12.76
C GLU A 179 19.03 -21.46 -11.93
N ASP A 180 19.00 -22.72 -12.38
CA ASP A 180 18.29 -23.81 -11.70
C ASP A 180 18.64 -23.90 -10.21
N ASP A 181 19.88 -23.61 -9.83
CA ASP A 181 20.33 -23.64 -8.43
C ASP A 181 19.62 -22.61 -7.56
N ALA A 182 19.32 -21.43 -8.10
CA ALA A 182 18.52 -20.44 -7.39
C ALA A 182 17.09 -20.97 -7.18
N LEU A 183 16.47 -21.60 -8.19
CA LEU A 183 15.14 -22.21 -8.07
C LEU A 183 15.10 -23.39 -7.09
N ARG A 184 16.18 -24.18 -7.01
CA ARG A 184 16.30 -25.31 -6.05
C ARG A 184 16.43 -24.86 -4.60
N ARG A 185 16.89 -23.64 -4.33
CA ARG A 185 16.94 -23.09 -2.95
C ARG A 185 15.56 -22.91 -2.32
N PHE A 186 14.51 -22.73 -3.13
CA PHE A 186 13.12 -22.55 -2.66
C PHE A 186 12.52 -23.80 -2.05
N THR A 187 13.08 -24.98 -2.35
CA THR A 187 12.43 -26.25 -2.09
C THR A 187 13.42 -27.24 -1.49
N ARG A 188 13.41 -27.35 -0.16
CA ARG A 188 13.99 -28.53 0.48
C ARG A 188 13.03 -29.71 0.25
N PRO A 189 13.51 -30.88 -0.21
CA PRO A 189 12.66 -32.05 -0.37
C PRO A 189 12.07 -32.42 0.99
N GLY A 190 10.74 -32.30 1.09
CA GLY A 190 9.95 -32.81 2.20
C GLY A 190 9.07 -33.94 1.66
N PRO A 191 8.96 -35.10 2.35
CA PRO A 191 8.30 -36.30 1.83
C PRO A 191 6.77 -36.19 1.60
N GLN A 192 6.16 -35.00 1.78
CA GLN A 192 4.71 -34.81 1.75
C GLN A 192 4.22 -33.59 0.95
N VAL A 193 5.07 -32.91 0.17
CA VAL A 193 4.59 -31.73 -0.59
C VAL A 193 3.95 -32.18 -1.92
N PRO A 194 2.67 -31.90 -2.17
CA PRO A 194 2.00 -32.26 -3.42
C PRO A 194 2.65 -31.56 -4.62
N ARG A 195 2.53 -32.18 -5.81
CA ARG A 195 3.09 -31.62 -7.04
C ARG A 195 2.37 -30.33 -7.41
N MET A 196 3.07 -29.20 -7.38
CA MET A 196 2.46 -27.87 -7.52
C MET A 196 3.21 -26.97 -8.52
N ASP A 197 2.49 -26.01 -9.10
CA ASP A 197 3.04 -25.03 -10.03
C ASP A 197 3.54 -23.81 -9.24
N VAL A 198 4.77 -23.38 -9.50
CA VAL A 198 5.43 -22.26 -8.82
C VAL A 198 5.80 -21.21 -9.85
N HIS A 199 5.17 -20.04 -9.76
CA HIS A 199 5.36 -18.87 -10.60
C HIS A 199 6.34 -17.91 -9.94
N VAL A 200 7.40 -17.59 -10.66
CA VAL A 200 8.54 -16.84 -10.16
C VAL A 200 8.65 -15.51 -10.89
N TYR A 201 8.65 -14.41 -10.14
CA TYR A 201 8.65 -13.04 -10.66
C TYR A 201 9.95 -12.30 -10.28
N PRO A 202 10.40 -11.32 -11.08
CA PRO A 202 11.65 -10.61 -10.83
C PRO A 202 11.49 -9.50 -9.80
N SER A 203 10.26 -9.03 -9.57
CA SER A 203 9.97 -7.98 -8.59
C SER A 203 8.56 -8.14 -8.02
N LEU A 204 8.33 -7.54 -6.86
CA LEU A 204 7.00 -7.46 -6.27
C LEU A 204 6.03 -6.61 -7.11
N GLU A 205 6.55 -5.66 -7.90
CA GLU A 205 5.73 -4.82 -8.77
C GLU A 205 5.15 -5.67 -9.89
N GLU A 206 6.00 -6.46 -10.57
CA GLU A 206 5.54 -7.36 -11.64
C GLU A 206 4.59 -8.43 -11.11
N LYS A 207 4.94 -9.07 -9.99
CA LYS A 207 4.03 -10.02 -9.33
C LYS A 207 2.71 -9.34 -8.99
N GLY A 208 2.75 -8.18 -8.37
CA GLY A 208 1.57 -7.40 -7.98
C GLY A 208 0.69 -7.09 -9.18
N LEU A 209 1.26 -6.61 -10.28
CA LEU A 209 0.52 -6.31 -11.51
C LEU A 209 -0.17 -7.56 -12.08
N VAL A 210 0.44 -8.74 -11.92
CA VAL A 210 -0.12 -9.99 -12.43
C VAL A 210 -1.20 -10.54 -11.52
N THR A 211 -0.90 -10.63 -10.24
CA THR A 211 -1.72 -11.40 -9.29
C THR A 211 -2.65 -10.50 -8.48
N ASP A 212 -2.50 -9.18 -8.56
CA ASP A 212 -3.12 -8.20 -7.64
C ASP A 212 -2.73 -8.47 -6.17
N ASN A 213 -1.49 -8.93 -5.96
CA ASN A 213 -0.97 -9.29 -4.64
C ASN A 213 0.53 -9.01 -4.55
N THR A 214 0.91 -8.09 -3.65
CA THR A 214 2.30 -7.63 -3.45
C THR A 214 3.04 -8.34 -2.32
N ARG A 215 2.46 -9.39 -1.71
CA ARG A 215 3.20 -10.21 -0.72
C ARG A 215 4.41 -10.86 -1.37
N SER A 216 5.48 -11.10 -0.62
CA SER A 216 6.66 -11.83 -1.17
C SER A 216 6.33 -13.22 -1.70
N ALA A 217 5.33 -13.89 -1.10
CA ALA A 217 4.76 -15.15 -1.56
C ALA A 217 3.23 -15.21 -1.28
N HIS A 218 2.48 -15.90 -2.16
CA HIS A 218 1.08 -16.32 -1.90
C HIS A 218 0.65 -17.46 -2.83
N MET A 219 -0.45 -18.15 -2.48
CA MET A 219 -1.13 -19.13 -3.31
C MET A 219 -2.45 -18.60 -3.91
N ASP A 220 -2.74 -18.94 -5.17
CA ASP A 220 -4.04 -18.78 -5.82
C ASP A 220 -4.34 -20.00 -6.71
N ALA A 221 -5.57 -20.51 -6.66
CA ALA A 221 -6.07 -21.61 -7.51
C ALA A 221 -5.13 -22.84 -7.63
N GLY A 222 -4.38 -23.18 -6.58
CA GLY A 222 -3.44 -24.31 -6.55
C GLY A 222 -2.05 -24.03 -7.15
N SER A 223 -1.74 -22.76 -7.44
CA SER A 223 -0.42 -22.29 -7.89
C SER A 223 0.19 -21.35 -6.87
N TYR A 224 1.51 -21.39 -6.74
CA TYR A 224 2.27 -20.48 -5.89
C TYR A 224 2.92 -19.38 -6.68
N HIS A 225 2.97 -18.19 -6.10
CA HIS A 225 3.55 -17.02 -6.71
C HIS A 225 4.58 -16.42 -5.77
N ILE A 226 5.84 -16.35 -6.22
CA ILE A 226 6.99 -15.91 -5.42
C ILE A 226 7.86 -14.89 -6.17
N VAL A 227 8.59 -14.06 -5.42
CA VAL A 227 9.62 -13.16 -5.98
C VAL A 227 10.99 -13.63 -5.52
N LEU A 228 11.96 -13.71 -6.44
CA LEU A 228 13.34 -14.04 -6.08
C LEU A 228 14.07 -12.83 -5.48
N GLY A 229 14.95 -13.06 -4.51
CA GLY A 229 15.85 -12.07 -3.94
C GLY A 229 15.22 -11.07 -2.97
N VAL A 230 13.94 -11.22 -2.62
CA VAL A 230 13.25 -10.37 -1.64
C VAL A 230 12.92 -11.19 -0.40
N ASP A 231 13.41 -10.78 0.79
CA ASP A 231 13.20 -11.41 2.12
C ASP A 231 12.28 -12.61 2.06
N GLU A 232 12.89 -13.70 1.61
CA GLU A 232 12.17 -14.84 1.06
C GLU A 232 11.64 -15.63 2.24
N LYS A 233 10.33 -15.89 2.25
CA LYS A 233 9.71 -16.64 3.35
C LYS A 233 9.12 -17.95 2.84
N PRO A 234 9.94 -18.95 2.42
CA PRO A 234 9.43 -20.28 2.07
C PRO A 234 8.58 -20.92 3.17
N ALA A 235 8.73 -20.45 4.43
CA ALA A 235 7.85 -20.80 5.53
C ALA A 235 6.37 -20.47 5.25
N ARG A 236 6.05 -19.32 4.64
CA ARG A 236 4.65 -18.97 4.33
C ARG A 236 4.07 -19.94 3.32
N LEU A 237 4.85 -20.24 2.28
CA LEU A 237 4.51 -21.22 1.24
C LEU A 237 4.18 -22.59 1.85
N LEU A 238 5.10 -23.12 2.67
CA LEU A 238 4.92 -24.42 3.32
C LEU A 238 3.73 -24.42 4.29
N ALA A 239 3.49 -23.32 5.02
CA ALA A 239 2.38 -23.19 5.96
C ALA A 239 1.00 -23.31 5.29
N GLU A 240 0.87 -22.86 4.05
CA GLU A 240 -0.37 -22.90 3.26
C GLU A 240 -0.70 -24.33 2.75
N THR A 241 0.25 -25.26 2.76
CA THR A 241 0.04 -26.68 2.37
C THR A 241 -0.34 -27.61 3.51
N GLY A 242 -0.16 -27.19 4.76
CA GLY A 242 -0.27 -28.07 5.92
C GLY A 242 -1.68 -28.18 6.50
N ASP A 243 -1.92 -29.27 7.22
CA ASP A 243 -3.11 -29.48 8.07
C ASP A 243 -2.88 -28.95 9.50
N GLY A 244 -3.96 -28.51 10.16
CA GLY A 244 -3.96 -28.03 11.55
C GLY A 244 -4.02 -26.50 11.74
N PRO A 245 -3.89 -26.00 12.98
CA PRO A 245 -3.98 -24.56 13.31
C PRO A 245 -2.87 -23.72 12.67
N LEU A 246 -3.20 -22.50 12.20
CA LEU A 246 -2.31 -21.67 11.39
C LEU A 246 -0.98 -21.32 12.08
N LEU A 247 -1.00 -21.04 13.38
CA LEU A 247 0.21 -20.79 14.18
C LEU A 247 1.20 -21.96 14.11
N LEU A 248 0.73 -23.20 14.31
CA LEU A 248 1.58 -24.39 14.32
C LEU A 248 2.11 -24.72 12.93
N LYS A 249 1.26 -24.58 11.90
CA LYS A 249 1.65 -24.74 10.50
C LYS A 249 2.78 -23.78 10.15
N ARG A 250 2.61 -22.50 10.48
CA ARG A 250 3.60 -21.47 10.20
C ARG A 250 4.90 -21.67 10.97
N GLY A 251 4.81 -22.08 12.23
CA GLY A 251 5.97 -22.37 13.05
C GLY A 251 6.79 -23.54 12.51
N ARG A 252 6.16 -24.68 12.23
CA ARG A 252 6.82 -25.86 11.65
C ARG A 252 7.40 -25.56 10.27
N ALA A 253 6.65 -24.83 9.45
CA ALA A 253 7.11 -24.39 8.15
C ALA A 253 8.38 -23.52 8.25
N ALA A 254 8.45 -22.62 9.23
CA ALA A 254 9.66 -21.84 9.51
C ALA A 254 10.86 -22.72 9.89
N LEU A 255 10.66 -23.76 10.72
CA LEU A 255 11.76 -24.69 11.09
C LEU A 255 12.33 -25.47 9.90
N VAL A 256 11.51 -25.74 8.88
CA VAL A 256 11.94 -26.42 7.66
C VAL A 256 12.63 -25.45 6.69
N ALA A 257 12.03 -24.27 6.52
CA ALA A 257 12.42 -23.27 5.53
C ALA A 257 13.67 -22.48 5.92
N TYR A 258 13.81 -22.13 7.20
CA TYR A 258 14.82 -21.20 7.65
C TYR A 258 16.08 -21.89 8.17
N ASP A 259 17.20 -21.20 8.00
CA ASP A 259 18.45 -21.61 8.61
C ASP A 259 18.48 -21.23 10.09
N ARG A 260 19.57 -21.59 10.77
CA ARG A 260 19.73 -21.33 12.19
C ARG A 260 19.79 -19.82 12.51
N ALA A 261 20.40 -19.02 11.64
CA ALA A 261 20.57 -17.59 11.90
C ALA A 261 19.22 -16.87 11.85
N GLU A 262 18.38 -17.19 10.87
CA GLU A 262 17.04 -16.63 10.75
C GLU A 262 16.11 -17.12 11.88
N LEU A 263 16.21 -18.39 12.28
CA LEU A 263 15.47 -18.89 13.45
C LEU A 263 15.92 -18.20 14.75
N ASP A 264 17.22 -17.95 14.92
CA ASP A 264 17.74 -17.21 16.08
C ASP A 264 17.26 -15.74 16.06
N ARG A 265 17.08 -15.13 14.88
CA ARG A 265 16.46 -13.81 14.70
C ARG A 265 14.99 -13.81 15.11
N LEU A 266 14.20 -14.79 14.66
CA LEU A 266 12.79 -14.92 15.03
C LEU A 266 12.61 -15.17 16.54
N ASP A 267 13.50 -15.94 17.17
CA ASP A 267 13.53 -16.09 18.63
C ASP A 267 13.80 -14.78 19.36
N GLU A 268 14.61 -13.89 18.78
CA GLU A 268 14.88 -12.56 19.31
C GLU A 268 13.66 -11.64 19.21
N VAL A 269 12.96 -11.64 18.08
CA VAL A 269 11.70 -10.92 17.93
C VAL A 269 10.65 -11.44 18.91
N ALA A 270 10.50 -12.76 19.01
CA ALA A 270 9.57 -13.38 19.96
C ALA A 270 9.88 -12.97 21.40
N ARG A 271 11.17 -12.95 21.79
CA ARG A 271 11.60 -12.49 23.12
C ARG A 271 11.21 -11.04 23.40
N ARG A 272 11.35 -10.14 22.43
CA ARG A 272 10.94 -8.74 22.55
C ARG A 272 9.44 -8.61 22.75
N VAL A 273 8.66 -9.32 21.94
CA VAL A 273 7.19 -9.37 22.05
C VAL A 273 6.76 -9.93 23.42
N MET A 274 7.39 -10.99 23.89
CA MET A 274 7.06 -11.58 25.20
C MET A 274 7.53 -10.73 26.39
N SER A 275 8.35 -9.70 26.16
CA SER A 275 8.80 -8.78 27.19
C SER A 275 7.86 -7.58 27.41
N LEU A 276 6.85 -7.41 26.54
CA LEU A 276 5.84 -6.36 26.62
C LEU A 276 5.11 -6.36 27.96
N SER A 277 4.53 -5.23 28.33
CA SER A 277 3.69 -5.08 29.53
C SER A 277 2.53 -6.08 29.53
N THR A 278 1.90 -6.28 28.37
CA THR A 278 0.86 -7.27 28.11
C THR A 278 1.23 -8.04 26.84
N PRO A 279 1.98 -9.15 26.93
CA PRO A 279 2.33 -9.94 25.76
C PRO A 279 1.10 -10.66 25.18
N PRO A 280 1.08 -10.94 23.86
CA PRO A 280 -0.04 -11.63 23.23
C PRO A 280 -0.19 -13.06 23.75
N SER A 281 -1.43 -13.52 23.90
CA SER A 281 -1.73 -14.90 24.27
C SER A 281 -1.50 -15.84 23.08
N LEU A 282 -0.74 -16.92 23.28
CA LEU A 282 -0.56 -17.96 22.26
C LEU A 282 -1.88 -18.63 21.87
N VAL A 283 -2.81 -18.78 22.82
CA VAL A 283 -4.13 -19.34 22.55
C VAL A 283 -4.96 -18.40 21.69
N GLU A 284 -4.86 -17.09 21.91
CA GLU A 284 -5.51 -16.10 21.05
C GLU A 284 -4.87 -16.02 19.66
N LEU A 285 -3.57 -16.30 19.54
CA LEU A 285 -2.88 -16.41 18.26
C LEU A 285 -3.20 -17.72 17.51
N LEU A 286 -3.79 -18.72 18.16
CA LEU A 286 -4.32 -19.92 17.49
C LEU A 286 -5.70 -19.68 16.86
N ASP A 287 -6.39 -18.60 17.24
CA ASP A 287 -7.65 -18.19 16.63
C ASP A 287 -7.35 -17.54 15.27
N ASP A 288 -7.73 -18.22 14.18
CA ASP A 288 -7.46 -17.78 12.81
C ASP A 288 -7.99 -16.35 12.55
N ALA A 289 -9.10 -15.95 13.17
CA ALA A 289 -9.67 -14.61 12.98
C ALA A 289 -8.81 -13.52 13.63
N ARG A 290 -8.22 -13.79 14.81
CA ARG A 290 -7.30 -12.86 15.47
C ARG A 290 -5.90 -12.90 14.88
N PHE A 291 -5.47 -14.04 14.37
CA PHE A 291 -4.20 -14.20 13.67
C PHE A 291 -4.11 -13.24 12.47
N GLU A 292 -5.18 -13.12 11.68
CA GLU A 292 -5.22 -12.22 10.52
C GLU A 292 -5.20 -10.74 10.90
N ALA A 293 -5.75 -10.39 12.08
CA ALA A 293 -5.71 -9.03 12.62
C ALA A 293 -4.35 -8.67 13.24
N THR A 294 -3.54 -9.67 13.64
CA THR A 294 -2.26 -9.47 14.31
C THR A 294 -1.13 -9.13 13.32
N SER A 295 -0.14 -8.37 13.81
CA SER A 295 1.10 -8.08 13.09
C SER A 295 1.77 -9.35 12.54
N PRO A 296 2.04 -9.46 11.23
CA PRO A 296 2.68 -10.64 10.65
C PRO A 296 4.12 -10.87 11.16
N PHE A 297 4.81 -9.81 11.61
CA PHE A 297 6.12 -9.92 12.26
C PHE A 297 6.03 -10.62 13.61
N VAL A 298 5.02 -10.25 14.42
CA VAL A 298 4.76 -10.90 15.71
C VAL A 298 4.41 -12.35 15.49
N THR A 299 3.42 -12.59 14.63
CA THR A 299 2.84 -13.90 14.45
C THR A 299 3.83 -14.93 13.93
N GLU A 300 4.68 -14.55 12.96
CA GLU A 300 5.69 -15.45 12.40
C GLU A 300 6.82 -15.76 13.40
N ALA A 301 7.30 -14.73 14.11
CA ALA A 301 8.34 -14.89 15.11
C ALA A 301 7.89 -15.79 16.27
N VAL A 302 6.70 -15.51 16.80
CA VAL A 302 6.10 -16.29 17.90
C VAL A 302 5.83 -17.72 17.45
N ALA A 303 5.27 -17.92 16.24
CA ALA A 303 5.03 -19.25 15.69
C ALA A 303 6.31 -20.08 15.57
N ALA A 304 7.35 -19.51 14.93
CA ALA A 304 8.62 -20.20 14.72
C ALA A 304 9.31 -20.52 16.04
N SER A 305 9.36 -19.54 16.96
CA SER A 305 9.99 -19.71 18.27
C SER A 305 9.28 -20.78 19.11
N PHE A 306 7.95 -20.73 19.17
CA PHE A 306 7.16 -21.71 19.90
C PHE A 306 7.31 -23.11 19.30
N ALA A 307 7.24 -23.25 17.98
CA ALA A 307 7.45 -24.53 17.32
C ALA A 307 8.85 -25.10 17.59
N ARG A 308 9.89 -24.25 17.61
CA ARG A 308 11.26 -24.64 17.95
C ARG A 308 11.36 -25.17 19.37
N PHE A 309 10.69 -24.52 20.32
CA PHE A 309 10.63 -24.94 21.72
C PHE A 309 9.85 -26.25 21.90
N ALA A 310 8.70 -26.39 21.24
CA ALA A 310 7.85 -27.58 21.33
C ALA A 310 8.48 -28.82 20.66
N GLY A 311 9.33 -28.62 19.65
CA GLY A 311 9.95 -29.69 18.87
C GLY A 311 8.93 -30.51 18.07
N ASN A 312 9.14 -31.83 17.98
CA ASN A 312 8.28 -32.73 17.20
C ASN A 312 6.98 -33.16 17.91
N ARG A 313 6.68 -32.62 19.10
CA ARG A 313 5.47 -32.97 19.86
C ARG A 313 4.24 -32.35 19.20
N GLU A 314 3.07 -32.98 19.29
CA GLU A 314 1.81 -32.24 19.14
C GLU A 314 1.66 -31.37 20.39
N PRO A 315 1.75 -30.03 20.26
CA PRO A 315 1.83 -29.19 21.43
C PRO A 315 0.45 -29.00 22.04
N ASP A 316 0.30 -29.39 23.30
CA ASP A 316 -0.72 -28.78 24.16
C ASP A 316 -0.24 -27.34 24.44
N VAL A 317 -0.71 -26.41 23.61
CA VAL A 317 -0.22 -25.03 23.61
C VAL A 317 -0.46 -24.36 24.95
N GLU A 318 -1.59 -24.60 25.58
CA GLU A 318 -1.93 -24.02 26.88
C GLU A 318 -0.96 -24.49 27.97
N LYS A 319 -0.64 -25.79 28.02
CA LYS A 319 0.33 -26.33 28.98
C LYS A 319 1.77 -25.86 28.73
N LEU A 320 2.15 -25.67 27.47
CA LEU A 320 3.54 -25.33 27.10
C LEU A 320 3.82 -23.82 27.07
N SER A 321 2.79 -22.99 26.98
CA SER A 321 2.91 -21.52 26.84
C SER A 321 3.73 -20.90 27.97
N GLY A 322 3.46 -21.27 29.22
CA GLY A 322 4.17 -20.72 30.38
C GLY A 322 5.66 -21.08 30.40
N ALA A 323 6.00 -22.34 30.11
CA ALA A 323 7.39 -22.79 30.06
C ALA A 323 8.17 -22.16 28.90
N TRP A 324 7.54 -22.00 27.74
CA TRP A 324 8.13 -21.31 26.59
C TRP A 324 8.41 -19.83 26.91
N ALA A 325 7.43 -19.13 27.48
CA ALA A 325 7.59 -17.72 27.87
C ALA A 325 8.71 -17.54 28.90
N GLN A 326 8.79 -18.45 29.88
CA GLN A 326 9.89 -18.47 30.86
C GLN A 326 11.24 -18.68 30.18
N ALA A 327 11.35 -19.64 29.26
CA ALA A 327 12.59 -19.93 28.53
C ALA A 327 13.05 -18.73 27.66
N LEU A 328 12.11 -17.98 27.07
CA LEU A 328 12.46 -16.76 26.35
C LEU A 328 13.01 -15.66 27.27
N ALA A 329 12.41 -15.52 28.47
CA ALA A 329 12.76 -14.50 29.45
C ALA A 329 14.12 -14.72 30.13
N GLU A 330 14.69 -15.93 30.08
CA GLU A 330 16.03 -16.24 30.60
C GLU A 330 17.14 -15.45 29.89
N LYS A 331 16.88 -14.98 28.66
CA LYS A 331 17.79 -14.16 27.88
C LYS A 331 17.21 -12.76 27.73
N LYS A 332 18.05 -11.73 27.81
CA LYS A 332 17.65 -10.36 27.47
C LYS A 332 17.66 -10.17 25.95
N PRO A 333 16.71 -9.39 25.39
CA PRO A 333 16.78 -8.95 24.01
C PRO A 333 18.14 -8.28 23.69
N ARG A 334 18.69 -8.57 22.52
CA ARG A 334 19.90 -7.93 22.01
C ARG A 334 19.56 -6.54 21.51
N THR A 335 20.19 -5.49 22.02
CA THR A 335 20.03 -4.14 21.48
C THR A 335 20.67 -4.04 20.08
N HIS A 336 19.92 -3.56 19.08
CA HIS A 336 20.49 -3.27 17.76
C HIS A 336 21.27 -1.96 17.82
N ALA A 337 22.45 -1.95 17.21
CA ALA A 337 23.24 -0.74 17.02
C ALA A 337 22.79 -0.06 15.72
N PHE A 338 22.20 1.13 15.82
CA PHE A 338 21.81 1.92 14.67
C PHE A 338 22.96 2.80 14.21
N ALA A 339 23.02 3.07 12.90
CA ALA A 339 23.88 4.11 12.39
C ALA A 339 23.54 5.43 13.13
N PRO A 340 24.54 6.18 13.62
CA PRO A 340 24.27 7.41 14.33
C PRO A 340 23.64 8.43 13.38
N LEU A 341 22.58 9.08 13.85
CA LEU A 341 21.98 10.24 13.17
C LEU A 341 22.91 11.44 13.37
N THR A 342 23.99 11.51 12.57
CA THR A 342 24.99 12.59 12.67
C THR A 342 24.61 13.76 11.79
N GLY A 343 24.62 14.97 12.36
CA GLY A 343 24.35 16.21 11.65
C GLY A 343 22.86 16.45 11.36
N PHE A 344 22.60 17.57 10.70
CA PHE A 344 21.26 17.97 10.28
C PHE A 344 20.72 17.05 9.18
N GLN A 345 19.50 16.52 9.35
CA GLN A 345 18.80 15.71 8.34
C GLN A 345 18.06 16.61 7.35
N HIS A 346 18.44 16.56 6.06
CA HIS A 346 17.82 17.30 4.97
C HIS A 346 16.72 16.43 4.37
N GLY A 347 15.57 16.45 5.03
CA GLY A 347 14.50 15.50 4.80
C GLY A 347 13.39 15.96 3.86
N PHE A 348 12.74 14.98 3.24
CA PHE A 348 11.39 15.13 2.69
C PHE A 348 10.46 14.08 3.28
N THR A 349 9.20 14.45 3.54
CA THR A 349 8.14 13.45 3.68
C THR A 349 7.88 12.84 2.31
N TYR A 350 8.26 11.57 2.15
CA TYR A 350 8.10 10.81 0.92
C TYR A 350 6.76 10.10 0.96
N ALA A 351 5.78 10.64 0.24
CA ALA A 351 4.39 10.27 0.38
C ALA A 351 3.94 9.31 -0.73
N HIS A 352 3.25 8.24 -0.33
CA HIS A 352 2.57 7.31 -1.23
C HIS A 352 1.50 8.05 -2.03
N GLN A 353 1.82 8.41 -3.28
CA GLN A 353 0.92 9.17 -4.13
C GLN A 353 0.73 8.45 -5.47
N GLY A 354 -0.40 7.76 -5.59
CA GLY A 354 -0.61 6.87 -6.72
C GLY A 354 -1.74 5.90 -6.41
N TYR A 355 -1.57 5.23 -5.27
CA TYR A 355 -2.47 4.19 -4.74
C TYR A 355 -2.74 3.05 -5.74
N GLN A 356 -1.83 2.85 -6.70
CA GLN A 356 -1.76 1.73 -7.63
C GLN A 356 -0.39 1.05 -7.49
N ILE A 357 -0.29 -0.18 -8.00
CA ILE A 357 0.93 -1.00 -7.88
C ILE A 357 2.11 -0.31 -8.58
N HIS A 358 1.87 0.22 -9.79
CA HIS A 358 2.90 0.76 -10.66
C HIS A 358 3.32 2.22 -10.36
N ASN A 359 2.76 2.84 -9.32
CA ASN A 359 3.06 4.21 -8.91
C ASN A 359 3.03 4.45 -7.39
N GLY A 360 2.98 3.36 -6.61
CA GLY A 360 3.13 3.35 -5.16
C GLY A 360 4.58 3.14 -4.72
N TYR A 361 4.82 3.07 -3.41
CA TYR A 361 6.15 2.90 -2.82
C TYR A 361 6.98 1.78 -3.44
N LEU A 362 6.34 0.66 -3.78
CA LEU A 362 6.98 -0.53 -4.32
C LEU A 362 7.39 -0.44 -5.81
N SER A 363 6.95 0.60 -6.52
CA SER A 363 7.15 0.72 -7.97
C SER A 363 8.52 1.25 -8.39
N GLU A 364 8.95 0.90 -9.60
CA GLU A 364 10.09 1.53 -10.29
C GLU A 364 9.94 3.06 -10.39
N ARG A 365 8.70 3.56 -10.50
CA ARG A 365 8.44 5.02 -10.51
C ARG A 365 8.79 5.66 -9.18
N SER A 366 8.52 4.97 -8.07
CA SER A 366 8.97 5.38 -6.74
C SER A 366 10.50 5.36 -6.65
N ASP A 367 11.15 4.31 -7.14
CA ASP A 367 12.62 4.21 -7.12
C ASP A 367 13.29 5.34 -7.92
N ALA A 368 12.70 5.74 -9.05
CA ALA A 368 13.12 6.90 -9.83
C ALA A 368 12.86 8.23 -9.10
N SER A 369 11.74 8.34 -8.39
CA SER A 369 11.42 9.53 -7.59
C SER A 369 12.39 9.73 -6.42
N LEU A 370 12.75 8.64 -5.71
CA LEU A 370 13.83 8.64 -4.72
C LEU A 370 15.18 9.02 -5.35
N GLY A 371 15.46 8.52 -6.55
CA GLY A 371 16.67 8.91 -7.30
C GLY A 371 16.74 10.42 -7.55
N LYS A 372 15.61 11.07 -7.86
CA LYS A 372 15.57 12.53 -8.02
C LYS A 372 15.81 13.26 -6.69
N LEU A 373 15.26 12.79 -5.57
CA LEU A 373 15.58 13.36 -4.24
C LEU A 373 17.09 13.30 -3.96
N GLN A 374 17.72 12.15 -4.23
CA GLN A 374 19.17 11.99 -4.04
C GLN A 374 19.96 13.00 -4.88
N GLN A 375 19.59 13.20 -6.14
CA GLN A 375 20.23 14.16 -7.04
C GLN A 375 20.07 15.63 -6.58
N LEU A 376 19.03 15.92 -5.79
CA LEU A 376 18.82 17.24 -5.19
C LEU A 376 19.62 17.45 -3.89
N GLY A 377 20.41 16.46 -3.45
CA GLY A 377 21.19 16.53 -2.22
C GLY A 377 20.39 16.21 -0.96
N ILE A 378 19.22 15.57 -1.09
CA ILE A 378 18.40 15.11 0.04
C ILE A 378 19.03 13.84 0.62
N ASP A 379 19.24 13.83 1.94
CA ASP A 379 19.89 12.74 2.68
C ASP A 379 18.96 12.07 3.69
N ALA A 380 17.69 12.47 3.76
CA ALA A 380 16.71 11.85 4.63
C ALA A 380 15.31 11.80 4.00
N ILE A 381 14.53 10.78 4.37
CA ILE A 381 13.10 10.72 4.04
C ILE A 381 12.26 10.32 5.24
N ALA A 382 11.06 10.88 5.36
CA ALA A 382 10.02 10.35 6.22
C ALA A 382 9.10 9.45 5.40
N VAL A 383 9.02 8.17 5.76
CA VAL A 383 8.13 7.17 5.13
C VAL A 383 6.84 7.11 5.94
N VAL A 384 5.71 7.33 5.28
CA VAL A 384 4.41 7.49 5.96
C VAL A 384 3.44 6.37 5.56
N PRO A 385 3.35 5.28 6.34
CA PRO A 385 2.24 4.34 6.23
C PRO A 385 0.99 4.92 6.89
N TYR A 386 -0.14 4.88 6.18
CA TYR A 386 -1.42 5.32 6.69
C TYR A 386 -2.29 4.16 7.18
N THR A 387 -3.01 4.38 8.27
CA THR A 387 -4.25 3.67 8.56
C THR A 387 -5.44 4.61 8.43
N PHE A 388 -6.66 4.07 8.55
CA PHE A 388 -7.89 4.82 8.32
C PHE A 388 -8.85 4.76 9.51
N MET A 389 -9.40 5.92 9.86
CA MET A 389 -10.55 6.03 10.77
C MET A 389 -11.73 6.73 10.09
N ARG A 390 -12.93 6.19 10.30
CA ARG A 390 -14.16 6.70 9.69
C ARG A 390 -14.66 8.00 10.33
N ALA A 391 -14.42 8.18 11.63
CA ALA A 391 -14.75 9.36 12.43
C ALA A 391 -13.83 9.43 13.66
N PRO A 392 -13.57 10.62 14.25
CA PRO A 392 -12.63 10.78 15.36
C PRO A 392 -12.95 10.00 16.64
N THR A 393 -14.23 9.68 16.86
CA THR A 393 -14.72 8.96 18.05
C THR A 393 -15.08 7.49 17.78
N GLU A 394 -14.91 7.03 16.53
CA GLU A 394 -15.22 5.65 16.13
C GLU A 394 -14.00 4.76 16.37
N ILE A 395 -13.88 4.24 17.60
CA ILE A 395 -12.74 3.43 18.00
C ILE A 395 -12.91 2.00 17.50
N VAL A 396 -12.06 1.63 16.54
CA VAL A 396 -11.98 0.30 15.92
C VAL A 396 -10.51 -0.14 15.85
N PRO A 397 -10.23 -1.45 15.71
CA PRO A 397 -8.87 -1.91 15.43
C PRO A 397 -8.30 -1.18 14.21
N LEU A 398 -7.09 -0.64 14.36
CA LEU A 398 -6.41 0.06 13.28
C LEU A 398 -5.69 -0.96 12.39
N GLU A 399 -6.04 -0.96 11.10
CA GLU A 399 -5.53 -1.95 10.17
C GLU A 399 -4.16 -1.54 9.60
N VAL A 400 -3.33 -2.56 9.36
CA VAL A 400 -2.15 -2.47 8.49
C VAL A 400 -2.61 -2.73 7.05
N PRO A 401 -2.32 -1.84 6.08
CA PRO A 401 -2.78 -2.04 4.71
C PRO A 401 -2.26 -3.36 4.10
N ARG A 402 -3.16 -4.11 3.46
CA ARG A 402 -2.82 -5.38 2.77
C ARG A 402 -3.16 -5.40 1.28
N ARG A 403 -3.82 -4.34 0.79
CA ARG A 403 -4.27 -4.25 -0.61
C ARG A 403 -3.07 -3.92 -1.49
N ALA A 404 -2.92 -4.60 -2.63
CA ALA A 404 -1.90 -4.24 -3.60
C ALA A 404 -2.03 -2.77 -4.04
N GLY A 405 -0.90 -2.05 -4.07
CA GLY A 405 -0.84 -0.61 -4.35
C GLY A 405 -1.26 0.28 -3.17
N SER A 406 -1.47 -0.26 -1.97
CA SER A 406 -1.52 0.51 -0.72
C SER A 406 -0.18 0.43 0.03
N GLU A 407 -0.05 1.08 1.17
CA GLU A 407 1.16 1.13 2.00
C GLU A 407 1.37 -0.17 2.80
N THR A 408 1.49 -1.30 2.09
CA THR A 408 1.70 -2.63 2.70
C THR A 408 3.08 -2.77 3.35
N ASP A 409 3.27 -3.78 4.20
CA ASP A 409 4.59 -4.09 4.79
C ASP A 409 5.67 -4.22 3.72
N GLU A 410 5.35 -4.89 2.61
CA GLU A 410 6.26 -5.05 1.48
C GLU A 410 6.57 -3.71 0.78
N ASP A 411 5.58 -2.82 0.63
CA ASP A 411 5.77 -1.46 0.11
C ASP A 411 6.69 -0.61 1.00
N ILE A 412 6.46 -0.65 2.31
CA ILE A 412 7.25 0.10 3.30
C ILE A 412 8.68 -0.46 3.38
N ALA A 413 8.83 -1.78 3.41
CA ALA A 413 10.15 -2.40 3.42
C ALA A 413 10.94 -2.10 2.14
N HIS A 414 10.28 -2.12 0.97
CA HIS A 414 10.91 -1.76 -0.30
C HIS A 414 11.45 -0.33 -0.27
N VAL A 415 10.62 0.66 0.06
CA VAL A 415 11.05 2.06 0.05
C VAL A 415 12.15 2.35 1.08
N ILE A 416 12.10 1.72 2.26
CA ILE A 416 13.17 1.82 3.27
C ILE A 416 14.49 1.29 2.73
N ARG A 417 14.49 0.09 2.13
CA ARG A 417 15.71 -0.50 1.55
C ARG A 417 16.27 0.39 0.43
N ARG A 418 15.40 0.88 -0.47
CA ARG A 418 15.81 1.78 -1.56
C ARG A 418 16.37 3.12 -1.10
N ALA A 419 15.85 3.66 0.00
CA ALA A 419 16.39 4.87 0.62
C ALA A 419 17.77 4.60 1.24
N ARG A 420 17.91 3.49 1.98
CA ARG A 420 19.19 3.09 2.59
C ARG A 420 20.28 2.81 1.55
N GLU A 421 19.94 2.13 0.45
CA GLU A 421 20.85 1.91 -0.70
C GLU A 421 21.38 3.23 -1.30
N ARG A 422 20.63 4.33 -1.12
CA ARG A 422 20.98 5.68 -1.58
C ARG A 422 21.68 6.52 -0.50
N GLY A 423 21.98 5.93 0.65
CA GLY A 423 22.59 6.62 1.79
C GLY A 423 21.65 7.56 2.53
N MET A 424 20.33 7.41 2.34
CA MET A 424 19.35 8.26 3.02
C MET A 424 18.99 7.70 4.40
N ASN A 425 18.93 8.57 5.40
CA ASN A 425 18.32 8.29 6.69
C ASN A 425 16.80 8.16 6.54
N VAL A 426 16.20 7.28 7.33
CA VAL A 426 14.75 7.09 7.32
C VAL A 426 14.14 7.44 8.68
N LEU A 427 13.11 8.27 8.63
CA LEU A 427 12.11 8.46 9.66
C LEU A 427 10.87 7.63 9.31
N LEU A 428 10.61 6.53 10.00
CA LEU A 428 9.34 5.82 9.84
C LEU A 428 8.27 6.56 10.65
N LYS A 429 7.27 7.13 9.97
CA LYS A 429 6.25 8.00 10.57
C LYS A 429 4.83 7.55 10.23
N PRO A 430 4.31 6.51 10.91
CA PRO A 430 2.93 6.08 10.72
C PRO A 430 1.92 7.17 11.09
N GLN A 431 0.88 7.32 10.27
CA GLN A 431 -0.17 8.33 10.46
C GLN A 431 -1.57 7.72 10.36
N ILE A 432 -2.54 8.36 11.01
CA ILE A 432 -3.96 8.03 10.90
C ILE A 432 -4.60 9.02 9.93
N TRP A 433 -5.27 8.53 8.90
CA TRP A 433 -6.14 9.35 8.07
C TRP A 433 -7.58 9.26 8.58
N VAL A 434 -8.15 10.38 9.03
CA VAL A 434 -9.55 10.43 9.46
C VAL A 434 -10.42 11.00 8.36
N ARG A 435 -11.50 10.29 8.00
CA ARG A 435 -12.39 10.74 6.92
C ARG A 435 -13.00 12.11 7.25
N ARG A 436 -12.69 13.12 6.43
CA ARG A 436 -13.20 14.50 6.55
C ARG A 436 -12.88 15.22 7.87
N ASN A 437 -11.98 14.67 8.68
CA ASN A 437 -11.59 15.26 9.97
C ASN A 437 -10.06 15.24 10.09
N TRP A 438 -9.56 16.00 11.04
CA TRP A 438 -8.14 16.04 11.38
C TRP A 438 -7.83 15.03 12.50
N PRO A 439 -6.69 14.32 12.48
CA PRO A 439 -6.35 13.33 13.53
C PRO A 439 -6.30 13.91 14.95
N GLY A 440 -6.04 15.21 15.09
CA GLY A 440 -6.03 15.87 16.40
C GLY A 440 -7.38 15.90 17.10
N GLU A 441 -8.46 15.57 16.40
CA GLU A 441 -9.80 15.46 16.97
C GLU A 441 -10.11 14.07 17.56
N ILE A 442 -9.23 13.08 17.36
CA ILE A 442 -9.42 11.71 17.86
C ILE A 442 -9.49 11.72 19.38
N GLU A 443 -10.55 11.15 19.95
CA GLU A 443 -10.75 11.08 21.40
C GLU A 443 -11.60 9.88 21.81
N GLY A 444 -11.39 9.41 23.04
CA GLY A 444 -12.34 8.54 23.72
C GLY A 444 -13.40 9.39 24.44
N THR A 445 -14.68 9.00 24.35
CA THR A 445 -15.77 9.72 25.02
C THR A 445 -15.97 9.31 26.48
N THR A 446 -15.33 8.22 26.91
CA THR A 446 -15.35 7.69 28.27
C THR A 446 -13.96 7.12 28.63
N PRO A 447 -13.64 6.90 29.92
CA PRO A 447 -12.38 6.26 30.30
C PRO A 447 -12.17 4.88 29.64
N ALA A 448 -13.25 4.09 29.48
CA ALA A 448 -13.19 2.80 28.81
C ALA A 448 -12.91 2.94 27.30
N ASP A 449 -13.44 3.99 26.67
CA ASP A 449 -13.13 4.34 25.28
C ASP A 449 -11.66 4.74 25.13
N GLU A 450 -11.13 5.54 26.07
CA GLU A 450 -9.71 5.91 26.07
C GLU A 450 -8.80 4.68 26.22
N ASP A 451 -9.13 3.77 27.14
CA ASP A 451 -8.37 2.52 27.33
C ASP A 451 -8.41 1.65 26.07
N ARG A 452 -9.57 1.57 25.43
CA ARG A 452 -9.73 0.89 24.15
C ARG A 452 -8.88 1.56 23.08
N LEU A 453 -8.96 2.88 22.94
CA LEU A 453 -8.23 3.65 21.94
C LEU A 453 -6.71 3.45 22.07
N PHE A 454 -6.16 3.54 23.29
CA PHE A 454 -4.73 3.30 23.52
C PHE A 454 -4.33 1.84 23.27
N ARG A 455 -5.22 0.87 23.50
CA ARG A 455 -4.97 -0.53 23.15
C ARG A 455 -4.92 -0.73 21.63
N GLU A 456 -5.94 -0.30 20.90
CA GLU A 456 -6.00 -0.45 19.43
C GLU A 456 -4.85 0.32 18.76
N TYR A 457 -4.57 1.54 19.23
CA TYR A 457 -3.44 2.34 18.77
C TYR A 457 -2.10 1.67 19.09
N GLY A 458 -1.97 1.14 20.31
CA GLY A 458 -0.78 0.43 20.78
C GLY A 458 -0.47 -0.81 19.95
N GLU A 459 -1.48 -1.63 19.62
CA GLU A 459 -1.30 -2.79 18.74
C GLU A 459 -0.79 -2.40 17.36
N TRP A 460 -1.36 -1.35 16.78
CA TRP A 460 -1.00 -0.85 15.47
C TRP A 460 0.39 -0.20 15.43
N ILE A 461 0.72 0.69 16.38
CA ILE A 461 2.01 1.39 16.36
C ILE A 461 3.18 0.45 16.70
N ARG A 462 2.94 -0.59 17.54
CA ARG A 462 3.96 -1.61 17.86
C ARG A 462 4.32 -2.49 16.65
N HIS A 463 3.40 -2.69 15.71
CA HIS A 463 3.72 -3.34 14.43
C HIS A 463 4.82 -2.57 13.68
N TYR A 464 4.68 -1.24 13.57
CA TYR A 464 5.69 -0.41 12.91
C TYR A 464 6.98 -0.24 13.74
N ALA A 465 6.90 -0.29 15.08
CA ALA A 465 8.10 -0.34 15.92
C ALA A 465 8.94 -1.59 15.65
N LEU A 466 8.30 -2.76 15.53
CA LEU A 466 8.96 -4.01 15.12
C LEU A 466 9.54 -3.90 13.71
N MET A 467 8.77 -3.34 12.77
CA MET A 467 9.26 -3.11 11.41
C MET A 467 10.50 -2.18 11.40
N ALA A 468 10.50 -1.12 12.22
CA ALA A 468 11.64 -0.22 12.37
C ALA A 468 12.88 -0.92 12.95
N GLU A 469 12.70 -1.83 13.90
CA GLU A 469 13.80 -2.64 14.45
C GLU A 469 14.36 -3.58 13.38
N GLU A 470 13.49 -4.33 12.70
CA GLU A 470 13.85 -5.35 11.72
C GLU A 470 14.50 -4.77 10.47
N LEU A 471 14.08 -3.57 10.06
CA LEU A 471 14.63 -2.85 8.92
C LEU A 471 15.71 -1.83 9.33
N GLU A 472 16.13 -1.85 10.60
CA GLU A 472 17.15 -0.98 11.20
C GLU A 472 16.94 0.51 10.89
N VAL A 473 15.68 0.97 10.94
CA VAL A 473 15.31 2.37 10.77
C VAL A 473 15.78 3.15 11.99
N PRO A 474 16.64 4.17 11.87
CA PRO A 474 17.27 4.83 13.02
C PRO A 474 16.35 5.78 13.80
N LEU A 475 15.24 6.24 13.19
CA LEU A 475 14.28 7.15 13.81
C LEU A 475 12.84 6.70 13.57
N PHE A 476 12.05 6.60 14.64
CA PHE A 476 10.65 6.19 14.59
C PHE A 476 9.75 7.23 15.26
N ALA A 477 8.72 7.69 14.55
CA ALA A 477 7.70 8.55 15.12
C ALA A 477 6.58 7.72 15.74
N ILE A 478 6.37 7.86 17.05
CA ILE A 478 5.37 7.09 17.80
C ILE A 478 3.95 7.66 17.72
N GLY A 479 3.77 8.75 16.96
CA GLY A 479 2.50 9.43 16.77
C GLY A 479 2.67 10.75 16.01
N THR A 480 1.59 11.19 15.36
CA THR A 480 1.54 12.43 14.59
C THR A 480 0.21 13.13 14.82
N GLU A 481 0.25 14.37 15.32
CA GLU A 481 -0.88 15.28 15.50
C GLU A 481 -2.11 14.67 16.22
N LEU A 482 -1.90 13.91 17.30
CA LEU A 482 -3.00 13.33 18.09
C LEU A 482 -3.35 14.25 19.26
N SER A 483 -3.65 15.52 18.97
CA SER A 483 -3.62 16.62 19.94
C SER A 483 -4.48 16.45 21.19
N LYS A 484 -5.61 15.76 21.10
CA LYS A 484 -6.45 15.44 22.27
C LYS A 484 -5.88 14.34 23.15
N LEU A 485 -4.96 13.53 22.62
CA LEU A 485 -4.32 12.42 23.34
C LEU A 485 -2.95 12.80 23.92
N THR A 486 -2.42 14.01 23.65
CA THR A 486 -1.07 14.40 24.08
C THR A 486 -0.96 14.91 25.51
N HIS A 487 -2.07 15.29 26.12
CA HIS A 487 -2.12 15.89 27.45
C HIS A 487 -3.14 15.17 28.32
N GLY A 488 -2.79 14.85 29.56
CA GLY A 488 -3.68 14.16 30.50
C GLY A 488 -3.71 12.63 30.34
N HIS A 489 -2.88 12.07 29.46
CA HIS A 489 -2.76 10.63 29.22
C HIS A 489 -1.35 10.09 29.48
N ARG A 490 -0.55 10.79 30.31
CA ARG A 490 0.86 10.46 30.58
C ARG A 490 1.08 8.98 30.93
N ASP A 491 0.26 8.39 31.81
CA ASP A 491 0.44 7.00 32.25
C ASP A 491 0.25 5.99 31.09
N ARG A 492 -0.69 6.28 30.18
CA ARG A 492 -0.94 5.46 28.99
C ARG A 492 0.21 5.59 27.99
N TRP A 493 0.70 6.80 27.76
CA TRP A 493 1.90 7.04 26.95
C TRP A 493 3.15 6.43 27.55
N GLN A 494 3.34 6.49 28.87
CA GLN A 494 4.49 5.88 29.54
C GLN A 494 4.49 4.37 29.35
N THR A 495 3.33 3.73 29.46
CA THR A 495 3.18 2.29 29.19
C THR A 495 3.50 1.97 27.73
N LEU A 496 2.89 2.71 26.79
CA LEU A 496 3.08 2.50 25.36
C LEU A 496 4.54 2.73 24.92
N ILE A 497 5.17 3.82 25.37
CA ILE A 497 6.57 4.13 25.08
C ILE A 497 7.48 3.07 25.69
N GLY A 498 7.19 2.62 26.91
CA GLY A 498 7.91 1.53 27.54
C GLY A 498 7.87 0.25 26.71
N ASP A 499 6.70 -0.09 26.17
CA ASP A 499 6.52 -1.23 25.27
C ASP A 499 7.26 -1.04 23.93
N ILE A 500 7.17 0.14 23.32
CA ILE A 500 7.90 0.46 22.09
C ILE A 500 9.41 0.31 22.32
N ARG A 501 9.96 0.78 23.45
CA ARG A 501 11.39 0.66 23.79
C ARG A 501 11.87 -0.78 24.00
N ARG A 502 10.95 -1.71 24.31
CA ARG A 502 11.27 -3.14 24.38
C ARG A 502 11.32 -3.79 23.00
N LEU A 503 10.53 -3.27 22.07
CA LEU A 503 10.48 -3.76 20.69
C LEU A 503 11.55 -3.11 19.80
N TYR A 504 11.87 -1.84 20.05
CA TYR A 504 12.68 -0.99 19.20
C TYR A 504 13.77 -0.27 20.00
N SER A 505 15.01 -0.42 19.55
CA SER A 505 16.22 0.10 20.20
C SER A 505 16.69 1.46 19.64
N GLY A 506 16.10 1.93 18.54
CA GLY A 506 16.49 3.19 17.91
C GLY A 506 15.86 4.43 18.56
N LYS A 507 15.91 5.56 17.85
CA LYS A 507 15.49 6.86 18.40
C LYS A 507 13.99 7.10 18.22
N LEU A 508 13.36 7.64 19.26
CA LEU A 508 11.92 7.95 19.27
C LEU A 508 11.67 9.45 19.17
N VAL A 509 10.70 9.81 18.35
CA VAL A 509 10.14 11.16 18.22
C VAL A 509 8.60 11.08 18.25
N TYR A 510 7.95 12.18 18.64
CA TYR A 510 6.51 12.37 18.43
C TYR A 510 6.33 13.62 17.58
N ALA A 511 5.59 13.53 16.48
CA ALA A 511 5.36 14.65 15.55
C ALA A 511 4.14 15.46 16.03
N ALA A 512 4.36 16.44 16.90
CA ALA A 512 3.28 17.27 17.42
C ALA A 512 2.89 18.36 16.44
N ASN A 513 1.58 18.65 16.33
CA ASN A 513 1.13 19.83 15.61
C ASN A 513 1.70 21.11 16.26
N TRP A 514 1.90 22.14 15.44
CA TRP A 514 2.32 23.46 15.90
C TRP A 514 1.32 24.09 16.89
N GLY A 515 1.74 25.18 17.53
CA GLY A 515 0.87 25.95 18.42
C GLY A 515 0.59 25.24 19.74
N LYS A 516 -0.69 24.99 20.05
CA LYS A 516 -1.08 24.51 21.38
C LYS A 516 -0.56 23.10 21.70
N GLU A 517 -0.60 22.18 20.72
CA GLU A 517 -0.26 20.77 20.97
C GLU A 517 1.19 20.58 21.40
N VAL A 518 2.15 21.07 20.61
CA VAL A 518 3.58 20.90 20.91
C VAL A 518 3.97 21.44 22.30
N GLN A 519 3.25 22.44 22.80
CA GLN A 519 3.49 23.06 24.11
C GLN A 519 2.90 22.27 25.29
N GLN A 520 1.90 21.41 25.06
CA GLN A 520 1.16 20.70 26.12
C GLN A 520 1.51 19.20 26.24
N VAL A 521 2.27 18.64 25.29
CA VAL A 521 2.74 17.25 25.34
C VAL A 521 3.47 17.02 26.66
N ASP A 522 2.92 16.13 27.48
CA ASP A 522 3.36 15.92 28.85
C ASP A 522 4.38 14.80 29.02
N PHE A 523 4.90 14.22 27.91
CA PHE A 523 5.79 13.06 27.89
C PHE A 523 7.09 13.25 27.08
N TRP A 524 7.50 14.49 26.76
CA TRP A 524 8.74 14.76 26.01
C TRP A 524 10.00 14.17 26.67
N ASP A 525 10.01 14.04 27.99
CA ASP A 525 11.12 13.45 28.77
C ASP A 525 11.39 11.98 28.41
N LEU A 526 10.36 11.25 27.94
CA LEU A 526 10.42 9.84 27.56
C LEU A 526 10.95 9.61 26.13
N LEU A 527 11.11 10.68 25.34
CA LEU A 527 11.51 10.63 23.93
C LEU A 527 12.96 11.08 23.72
N ASP A 528 13.52 10.77 22.55
CA ASP A 528 14.87 11.24 22.18
C ASP A 528 14.84 12.63 21.56
N TYR A 529 13.79 12.94 20.81
CA TYR A 529 13.60 14.20 20.09
C TYR A 529 12.23 14.82 20.37
N ILE A 530 12.18 16.15 20.33
CA ILE A 530 10.93 16.90 20.17
C ILE A 530 10.65 16.99 18.67
N GLY A 531 9.51 16.45 18.23
CA GLY A 531 9.06 16.56 16.83
C GLY A 531 8.02 17.66 16.66
N VAL A 532 8.20 18.51 15.66
CA VAL A 532 7.31 19.64 15.38
C VAL A 532 6.88 19.64 13.93
N ASP A 533 5.57 19.59 13.71
CA ASP A 533 4.96 19.84 12.40
C ASP A 533 4.79 21.38 12.26
N PHE A 534 5.83 22.01 11.73
CA PHE A 534 6.10 23.45 11.76
C PHE A 534 5.29 24.21 10.69
N TYR A 535 4.00 24.42 10.94
CA TYR A 535 3.11 25.16 10.05
C TYR A 535 2.61 26.50 10.61
N TYR A 536 3.46 27.17 11.41
CA TYR A 536 3.18 28.51 11.95
C TYR A 536 3.00 29.56 10.84
N PRO A 537 1.93 30.37 10.86
CA PRO A 537 1.81 31.52 9.97
C PRO A 537 2.97 32.51 10.14
N LEU A 538 3.57 32.95 9.02
CA LEU A 538 4.70 33.90 9.07
C LEU A 538 4.24 35.36 8.95
N SER A 539 3.13 35.60 8.25
CA SER A 539 2.52 36.93 8.13
C SER A 539 1.04 36.78 7.79
N LEU A 540 0.23 37.75 8.18
CA LEU A 540 -1.17 37.87 7.77
C LEU A 540 -1.34 38.69 6.48
N ASP A 541 -0.30 39.40 6.06
CA ASP A 541 -0.27 40.18 4.82
C ASP A 541 -0.20 39.26 3.59
N GLU A 542 -0.80 39.69 2.49
CA GLU A 542 -0.71 39.03 1.19
C GLU A 542 0.60 39.35 0.46
N GLN A 543 1.21 40.50 0.74
CA GLN A 543 2.46 40.97 0.14
C GLN A 543 3.44 41.49 1.21
N PRO A 544 3.79 40.67 2.23
CA PRO A 544 4.81 41.07 3.18
C PRO A 544 6.16 41.25 2.48
N THR A 545 7.04 42.03 3.07
CA THR A 545 8.48 42.07 2.77
C THR A 545 9.18 40.78 3.21
N ASP A 546 10.38 40.52 2.71
CA ASP A 546 11.16 39.34 3.15
C ASP A 546 11.53 39.46 4.62
N GLU A 547 11.82 40.67 5.08
CA GLU A 547 12.12 40.98 6.48
C GLU A 547 10.94 40.67 7.42
N GLU A 548 9.71 40.94 6.99
CA GLU A 548 8.51 40.58 7.77
C GLU A 548 8.31 39.07 7.83
N LEU A 549 8.53 38.35 6.72
CA LEU A 549 8.45 36.88 6.71
C LEU A 549 9.54 36.25 7.59
N MET A 550 10.77 36.75 7.54
CA MET A 550 11.86 36.28 8.42
C MET A 550 11.54 36.54 9.88
N LYS A 551 11.01 37.73 10.24
CA LYS A 551 10.59 38.03 11.62
C LYS A 551 9.49 37.11 12.10
N GLY A 552 8.51 36.79 11.26
CA GLY A 552 7.44 35.84 11.58
C GLY A 552 7.99 34.42 11.81
N PHE A 553 8.94 33.99 10.97
CA PHE A 553 9.61 32.71 11.13
C PHE A 553 10.42 32.65 12.43
N GLU A 554 11.21 33.68 12.73
CA GLU A 554 11.99 33.79 13.96
C GLU A 554 11.09 33.77 15.20
N ALA A 555 9.94 34.44 15.17
CA ALA A 555 8.97 34.42 16.26
C ALA A 555 8.37 33.03 16.49
N ALA A 556 8.10 32.28 15.42
CA ALA A 556 7.69 30.88 15.51
C ALA A 556 8.82 29.99 16.04
N LEU A 557 10.05 30.20 15.58
CA LEU A 557 11.20 29.42 15.99
C LEU A 557 11.54 29.62 17.47
N ASN A 558 11.42 30.85 17.99
CA ASN A 558 11.64 31.15 19.40
C ASN A 558 10.69 30.36 20.33
N GLN A 559 9.45 30.07 19.90
CA GLN A 559 8.54 29.21 20.66
C GLN A 559 9.02 27.76 20.73
N VAL A 560 9.68 27.28 19.67
CA VAL A 560 10.25 25.93 19.60
C VAL A 560 11.59 25.86 20.35
N ARG A 561 12.40 26.93 20.29
CA ARG A 561 13.64 27.07 21.06
C ARG A 561 13.37 27.01 22.57
N ALA A 562 12.33 27.69 23.04
CA ALA A 562 11.91 27.62 24.43
C ALA A 562 11.55 26.18 24.89
N LEU A 563 10.98 25.35 24.00
CA LEU A 563 10.73 23.93 24.27
C LEU A 563 12.02 23.12 24.37
N HIS A 564 12.94 23.32 23.41
CA HIS A 564 14.27 22.72 23.44
C HIS A 564 14.98 23.02 24.76
N GLU A 565 15.00 24.28 25.19
CA GLU A 565 15.65 24.73 26.43
C GLU A 565 14.97 24.14 27.68
N ARG A 566 13.62 24.13 27.71
CA ARG A 566 12.83 23.60 28.83
C ARG A 566 13.04 22.12 29.05
N HIS A 567 13.03 21.33 27.97
CA HIS A 567 13.11 19.86 28.05
C HIS A 567 14.54 19.33 27.88
N ARG A 568 15.48 20.16 27.41
CA ARG A 568 16.86 19.80 27.08
C ARG A 568 16.93 18.63 26.09
N LYS A 569 16.11 18.71 25.04
CA LYS A 569 16.00 17.68 24.00
C LYS A 569 16.22 18.33 22.62
N PRO A 570 16.99 17.71 21.72
CA PRO A 570 17.10 18.18 20.35
C PRO A 570 15.75 18.14 19.64
N VAL A 571 15.59 19.01 18.65
CA VAL A 571 14.35 19.18 17.87
C VAL A 571 14.52 18.61 16.47
N ILE A 572 13.45 18.04 15.93
CA ILE A 572 13.31 17.73 14.51
C ILE A 572 12.04 18.40 14.01
N LEU A 573 12.12 19.16 12.92
CA LEU A 573 10.94 19.65 12.22
C LEU A 573 10.37 18.47 11.41
N THR A 574 9.49 17.69 12.02
CA THR A 574 8.94 16.45 11.46
C THR A 574 8.02 16.69 10.28
N GLU A 575 7.53 17.93 10.13
CA GLU A 575 7.00 18.50 8.89
C GLU A 575 7.31 20.00 8.82
N ILE A 576 7.55 20.48 7.61
CA ILE A 576 7.47 21.90 7.25
C ILE A 576 7.06 21.99 5.79
N GLY A 577 6.20 22.93 5.42
CA GLY A 577 5.78 23.03 4.03
C GLY A 577 4.87 24.20 3.73
N TYR A 578 4.83 24.54 2.44
CA TYR A 578 4.00 25.60 1.89
C TYR A 578 3.43 25.11 0.56
N ALA A 579 2.13 25.28 0.34
CA ALA A 579 1.50 24.98 -0.94
C ALA A 579 1.90 26.01 -2.00
N SER A 580 1.91 25.63 -3.29
CA SER A 580 2.14 26.53 -4.43
C SER A 580 0.87 27.30 -4.80
N THR A 581 0.39 28.06 -3.83
CA THR A 581 -0.78 28.94 -3.88
C THR A 581 -0.40 30.33 -3.39
N LYS A 582 -1.23 31.34 -3.70
CA LYS A 582 -0.98 32.73 -3.29
C LYS A 582 -0.91 32.86 -1.76
N SER A 583 0.11 33.56 -1.28
CA SER A 583 0.37 33.89 0.13
C SER A 583 0.29 32.68 1.08
N PRO A 584 1.06 31.61 0.82
CA PRO A 584 0.95 30.36 1.56
C PRO A 584 1.41 30.51 3.02
N TRP A 585 2.25 31.51 3.32
CA TRP A 585 2.69 31.87 4.66
C TRP A 585 1.57 32.28 5.63
N LYS A 586 0.36 32.63 5.13
CA LYS A 586 -0.79 32.96 5.99
C LYS A 586 -1.39 31.72 6.66
N THR A 587 -1.34 30.58 5.97
CA THR A 587 -1.90 29.30 6.46
C THR A 587 -1.06 28.15 5.89
N PRO A 588 0.16 27.93 6.40
CA PRO A 588 1.11 26.99 5.79
C PRO A 588 0.59 25.56 5.70
N HIS A 589 -0.24 25.13 6.66
CA HIS A 589 -0.87 23.80 6.70
C HIS A 589 -1.99 23.61 5.65
N ALA A 590 -2.52 24.68 5.06
CA ALA A 590 -3.72 24.59 4.24
C ALA A 590 -3.45 24.00 2.84
N SER A 591 -4.20 22.96 2.48
CA SER A 591 -4.21 22.37 1.13
C SER A 591 -5.33 22.92 0.24
N ASP A 592 -5.71 24.18 0.42
CA ASP A 592 -6.84 24.81 -0.26
C ASP A 592 -6.59 24.90 -1.78
N LYS A 593 -7.36 24.14 -2.54
CA LYS A 593 -7.23 24.05 -4.01
C LYS A 593 -7.85 25.24 -4.71
N GLU A 594 -8.75 25.99 -4.06
CA GLU A 594 -9.43 27.14 -4.65
C GLU A 594 -8.50 28.36 -4.73
N ARG A 595 -7.47 28.42 -3.88
CA ARG A 595 -6.47 29.49 -3.94
C ARG A 595 -5.76 29.55 -5.29
N LYS A 596 -5.50 30.77 -5.73
CA LYS A 596 -4.77 31.05 -6.97
C LYS A 596 -3.40 30.36 -6.93
N HIS A 597 -3.04 29.72 -8.05
CA HIS A 597 -1.71 29.13 -8.23
C HIS A 597 -0.63 30.23 -8.18
N ALA A 598 0.40 30.03 -7.36
CA ALA A 598 1.54 30.95 -7.22
C ALA A 598 2.80 30.15 -6.80
N PRO A 599 3.51 29.50 -7.73
CA PRO A 599 4.71 28.74 -7.42
C PRO A 599 5.87 29.60 -6.91
N GLU A 600 5.92 30.89 -7.25
CA GLU A 600 6.91 31.86 -6.77
C GLU A 600 6.71 32.18 -5.29
N ASP A 601 5.46 32.25 -4.81
CA ASP A 601 5.17 32.47 -3.39
C ASP A 601 5.63 31.25 -2.55
N GLN A 602 5.48 30.03 -3.08
CA GLN A 602 6.04 28.82 -2.45
C GLN A 602 7.57 28.88 -2.42
N ALA A 603 8.21 29.21 -3.55
CA ALA A 603 9.66 29.33 -3.62
C ALA A 603 10.20 30.36 -2.63
N ARG A 604 9.52 31.51 -2.50
CA ARG A 604 9.84 32.55 -1.53
C ARG A 604 9.74 32.03 -0.09
N ALA A 605 8.69 31.29 0.26
CA ALA A 605 8.56 30.72 1.59
C ALA A 605 9.66 29.69 1.92
N TYR A 606 10.06 28.87 0.93
CA TYR A 606 11.21 27.97 1.07
C TYR A 606 12.52 28.74 1.31
N GLU A 607 12.76 29.80 0.53
CA GLU A 607 13.96 30.64 0.69
C GLU A 607 14.03 31.28 2.09
N ILE A 608 12.90 31.80 2.61
CA ILE A 608 12.83 32.36 3.96
C ILE A 608 13.15 31.28 5.01
N ALA A 609 12.53 30.11 4.91
CA ALA A 609 12.76 29.02 5.85
C ALA A 609 14.23 28.57 5.86
N PHE A 610 14.86 28.41 4.68
CA PHE A 610 16.29 28.07 4.63
C PHE A 610 17.18 29.14 5.25
N ARG A 611 16.94 30.42 4.97
CA ARG A 611 17.71 31.53 5.55
C ARG A 611 17.61 31.55 7.06
N CYS A 612 16.43 31.32 7.63
CA CYS A 612 16.22 31.32 9.08
C CYS A 612 16.77 30.06 9.76
N LEU A 613 16.82 28.91 9.07
CA LEU A 613 17.29 27.64 9.66
C LEU A 613 18.77 27.37 9.47
N ALA A 614 19.47 28.13 8.62
CA ALA A 614 20.86 27.88 8.24
C ALA A 614 21.82 27.78 9.45
N ASP A 615 21.59 28.60 10.48
CA ASP A 615 22.46 28.70 11.66
C ASP A 615 21.89 27.97 12.89
N GLU A 616 20.79 27.22 12.75
CA GLU A 616 20.03 26.62 13.87
C GLU A 616 20.34 25.12 14.07
N THR A 617 21.43 24.64 13.45
CA THR A 617 21.75 23.19 13.38
C THR A 617 22.30 22.58 14.67
N ASP A 618 22.65 23.40 15.67
CA ASP A 618 23.16 22.93 16.97
C ASP A 618 22.07 22.31 17.87
N TRP A 619 20.81 22.64 17.63
CA TRP A 619 19.68 22.15 18.42
C TRP A 619 18.52 21.62 17.56
N ILE A 620 18.48 21.94 16.27
CA ILE A 620 17.61 21.32 15.28
C ILE A 620 18.41 20.29 14.50
N HIS A 621 18.06 19.02 14.63
CA HIS A 621 18.78 17.89 14.02
C HIS A 621 18.20 17.46 12.66
N GLY A 622 17.21 18.20 12.13
CA GLY A 622 16.66 17.95 10.81
C GLY A 622 15.35 18.65 10.52
N MET A 623 15.00 18.72 9.24
CA MET A 623 13.70 19.16 8.76
C MET A 623 13.19 18.23 7.66
N TYR A 624 11.87 17.97 7.66
CA TYR A 624 11.23 17.11 6.67
C TYR A 624 10.19 17.91 5.89
N TRP A 625 10.52 18.27 4.66
CA TRP A 625 9.62 19.01 3.80
C TRP A 625 8.38 18.19 3.45
N TRP A 626 7.20 18.73 3.72
CA TRP A 626 5.95 18.23 3.17
C TRP A 626 5.75 18.83 1.77
N LYS A 627 5.75 18.04 0.69
CA LYS A 627 6.07 16.61 0.59
C LYS A 627 6.51 16.23 -0.81
N TRP A 628 7.14 15.08 -0.96
CA TRP A 628 7.59 14.54 -2.25
C TRP A 628 6.76 13.32 -2.68
N PRO A 629 6.33 13.23 -3.95
CA PRO A 629 5.47 12.14 -4.44
C PRO A 629 6.26 10.87 -4.79
N THR A 630 5.63 9.69 -4.69
CA THR A 630 6.15 8.45 -5.30
C THR A 630 6.14 8.46 -6.83
N ASP A 631 5.44 9.40 -7.46
CA ASP A 631 5.34 9.52 -8.90
C ASP A 631 5.65 10.96 -9.33
N LEU A 632 6.78 11.16 -10.02
CA LEU A 632 7.25 12.47 -10.44
C LEU A 632 6.30 13.21 -11.39
N ARG A 633 5.28 12.53 -11.94
CA ARG A 633 4.22 13.18 -12.72
C ARG A 633 3.24 13.96 -11.84
N ARG A 634 3.23 13.71 -10.53
CA ARG A 634 2.46 14.46 -9.55
C ARG A 634 3.24 15.71 -9.12
N GLY A 635 3.11 16.77 -9.90
CA GLY A 635 3.79 18.04 -9.68
C GLY A 635 3.72 18.91 -10.91
N GLY A 636 4.74 19.75 -11.11
CA GLY A 636 4.89 20.57 -12.30
C GLY A 636 3.98 21.80 -12.35
N ASP A 637 3.96 22.41 -13.54
CA ASP A 637 3.26 23.66 -13.81
C ASP A 637 1.74 23.54 -13.58
N GLY A 638 1.14 24.58 -13.00
CA GLY A 638 -0.28 24.60 -12.63
C GLY A 638 -0.65 23.76 -11.39
N HIS A 639 0.23 22.88 -10.89
CA HIS A 639 -0.07 22.07 -9.71
C HIS A 639 -0.03 22.92 -8.44
N ARG A 640 -1.11 22.95 -7.66
CA ARG A 640 -1.27 23.83 -6.47
C ARG A 640 -0.85 23.23 -5.13
N GLY A 641 -0.61 21.92 -5.06
CA GLY A 641 -0.23 21.24 -3.82
C GLY A 641 1.22 21.49 -3.37
N PHE A 642 1.56 20.93 -2.21
CA PHE A 642 2.83 21.11 -1.49
C PHE A 642 4.11 20.69 -2.20
N THR A 643 4.05 19.73 -3.13
CA THR A 643 5.26 19.24 -3.78
C THR A 643 6.00 20.35 -4.54
N PRO A 644 7.32 20.53 -4.33
CA PRO A 644 8.11 21.47 -5.10
C PRO A 644 8.55 20.89 -6.46
N ASN A 645 8.37 19.58 -6.69
CA ASN A 645 8.78 18.88 -7.90
C ASN A 645 8.26 19.58 -9.18
N GLY A 646 9.18 20.00 -10.03
CA GLY A 646 8.91 20.67 -11.31
C GLY A 646 8.43 22.12 -11.16
N LYS A 647 8.72 22.80 -10.03
CA LYS A 647 8.31 24.18 -9.75
C LYS A 647 9.49 25.03 -9.29
N ALA A 648 9.28 26.34 -9.20
CA ALA A 648 10.28 27.32 -8.75
C ALA A 648 10.91 26.98 -7.38
N ALA A 649 10.17 26.33 -6.47
CA ALA A 649 10.72 25.89 -5.18
C ALA A 649 11.77 24.77 -5.31
N GLU A 650 11.75 23.96 -6.37
CA GLU A 650 12.81 22.97 -6.62
C GLU A 650 14.16 23.64 -6.92
N ASP A 651 14.15 24.80 -7.57
CA ASP A 651 15.39 25.55 -7.82
C ASP A 651 15.97 26.12 -6.53
N VAL A 652 15.12 26.49 -5.56
CA VAL A 652 15.55 26.86 -4.20
C VAL A 652 16.25 25.68 -3.53
N LEU A 653 15.63 24.50 -3.56
CA LEU A 653 16.24 23.27 -3.01
C LEU A 653 17.60 22.99 -3.64
N ARG A 654 17.69 23.04 -4.97
CA ARG A 654 18.95 22.79 -5.69
C ARG A 654 20.04 23.77 -5.28
N ARG A 655 19.71 25.05 -5.05
CA ARG A 655 20.69 26.05 -4.59
C ARG A 655 21.14 25.81 -3.14
N TRP A 656 20.23 25.47 -2.24
CA TRP A 656 20.55 25.33 -0.82
C TRP A 656 21.25 24.01 -0.50
N TYR A 657 20.77 22.89 -1.05
CA TYR A 657 21.38 21.59 -0.83
C TYR A 657 22.54 21.29 -1.78
N GLY A 658 22.55 21.86 -2.99
CA GLY A 658 23.69 21.75 -3.91
C GLY A 658 24.96 22.44 -3.43
N ARG A 659 24.86 23.51 -2.64
CA ARG A 659 26.01 24.19 -1.99
C ARG A 659 26.77 23.30 -1.01
N ARG A 660 26.20 22.17 -0.61
CA ARG A 660 26.79 21.21 0.33
C ARG A 660 27.58 20.09 -0.37
N LEU A 661 27.47 19.99 -1.70
CA LEU A 661 28.20 19.03 -2.55
C LEU A 661 29.51 19.62 -3.13
N GLN A 662 29.81 20.89 -2.84
CA GLN A 662 31.09 21.56 -3.10
C GLN A 662 31.83 21.74 -1.78
#